data_AF-A0A553IA84-F1
#
_entry.id   AF-A0A553IA84-F1
#
_cell.length_a   1.000
_cell.length_b   1.000
_cell.length_c   1.000
_cell.angle_alpha   90.00
_cell.angle_beta   90.00
_cell.angle_gamma   90.00
#
_symmetry.space_group_name_H-M   'P 1'
#
loop_
_entity.id
_entity.type
_entity.pdbx_description
1 polymer ?
#
loop_
_entity_poly.entity_id
_entity_poly.type
_entity_poly.pdbx_seq_one_letter_code
_entity_poly.pdbx_strand_id
1 'polypeptide(L)'
;MTLTGLSGLQRLPYELVAYIVEDLDIEDVFNWSLCSKRFQYLIRENRFCKRVVLSKVPASLEAEEALESGSFARALRRIAKRRNALSQASPYAVGIVACADSYEFIGGKLCYIIEARPHRWLRVLDLHGPTDWELVVDIPMLIRAALPRAAKCRKYKFRVLYQAAGITFRLESIAKIFVRNNDKFLYFGTHSWMGADGFRKWVIKGFDIDKLIWLPQPRIFLTDMAGCDVGSTACFEIFGEYFYGLSNQSLFEADDPEWTSRYYCFRFPLNEPKLDKMEVMEEKDSWRRKHSEGPIDDRWGFLSLEIDESNGGIVILECRKEWLEGQSTSRRIYYTTEVVFRQTSIQESQQRIRAATARRLGDRPQNHAPIPFRRPDYVHVGDDSSVISLLVRSKTYFCTYIRSCHTFVDLIDDASMDTSSPQRLRLRTGYRRLKPGERITLDNLTSDKPRVLSESSEQPGMHPYQANTIFVWPPEQDSSGPNPYLDRVRHLLNVDGRQICMNATGDDRSIIYAASGDSKDPKALVLLSFDPATKFEGMEYGGNIVGQRTSHNPTEGIDDGANSRTALQFGPNVPLGAVGGTRCTNADGPTCSTSWHAAPASSATPSPPFIPDAPEGTNSWASYERAMHLEIQRKLCFSR
;
A
#
# COMPACT_ATOMS: atom_id res chain seq x y z
N MET A 1 -30.89 9.24 -40.18
CA MET A 1 -29.44 9.42 -40.39
C MET A 1 -28.80 8.05 -40.44
N THR A 2 -28.20 7.71 -41.58
CA THR A 2 -27.68 6.38 -41.93
C THR A 2 -26.41 6.05 -41.13
N LEU A 3 -26.37 4.85 -40.53
CA LEU A 3 -25.25 4.23 -39.78
C LEU A 3 -24.06 3.86 -40.68
N THR A 4 -23.69 4.70 -41.64
CA THR A 4 -22.57 4.46 -42.56
C THR A 4 -21.30 5.04 -41.95
N GLY A 5 -20.57 4.22 -41.19
CA GLY A 5 -19.29 4.59 -40.58
C GLY A 5 -18.96 3.91 -39.23
N LEU A 6 -19.75 2.92 -38.81
CA LEU A 6 -19.45 2.09 -37.64
C LEU A 6 -18.96 0.73 -38.11
N SER A 7 -17.81 0.26 -37.60
CA SER A 7 -17.28 -1.08 -37.86
C SER A 7 -16.95 -1.80 -36.54
N GLY A 8 -16.99 -3.13 -36.57
CA GLY A 8 -16.63 -3.99 -35.43
C GLY A 8 -17.44 -3.74 -34.15
N LEU A 9 -16.76 -3.73 -33.01
CA LEU A 9 -17.33 -3.57 -31.66
C LEU A 9 -18.19 -2.31 -31.48
N GLN A 10 -17.99 -1.27 -32.31
CA GLN A 10 -18.78 -0.03 -32.23
C GLN A 10 -20.23 -0.21 -32.68
N ARG A 11 -20.57 -1.31 -33.36
CA ARG A 11 -21.94 -1.64 -33.78
C ARG A 11 -22.70 -2.46 -32.75
N LEU A 12 -22.03 -2.93 -31.68
CA LEU A 12 -22.68 -3.76 -30.68
C LEU A 12 -23.72 -2.93 -29.91
N PRO A 13 -24.91 -3.50 -29.64
CA PRO A 13 -25.84 -2.94 -28.68
C PRO A 13 -25.19 -2.72 -27.33
N TYR A 14 -25.70 -1.73 -26.59
CA TYR A 14 -25.23 -1.34 -25.27
C TYR A 14 -25.16 -2.54 -24.32
N GLU A 15 -26.13 -3.45 -24.41
CA GLU A 15 -26.26 -4.65 -23.58
C GLU A 15 -25.14 -5.65 -23.85
N LEU A 16 -24.76 -5.87 -25.11
CA LEU A 16 -23.69 -6.80 -25.46
C LEU A 16 -22.31 -6.26 -25.03
N VAL A 17 -22.10 -4.95 -25.15
CA VAL A 17 -20.91 -4.32 -24.57
C VAL A 17 -20.87 -4.54 -23.06
N ALA A 18 -22.02 -4.42 -22.40
CA ALA A 18 -22.13 -4.61 -20.96
C ALA A 18 -21.84 -6.04 -20.50
N TYR A 19 -22.05 -7.06 -21.34
CA TYR A 19 -21.58 -8.42 -21.07
C TYR A 19 -20.06 -8.54 -21.25
N ILE A 20 -19.50 -8.02 -22.35
CA ILE A 20 -18.05 -8.08 -22.61
C ILE A 20 -17.26 -7.41 -21.47
N VAL A 21 -17.71 -6.24 -21.04
CA VAL A 21 -17.06 -5.45 -19.98
C VAL A 21 -17.01 -6.19 -18.64
N GLU A 22 -17.97 -7.07 -18.34
CA GLU A 22 -17.95 -7.85 -17.10
C GLU A 22 -16.85 -8.89 -17.05
N ASP A 23 -16.34 -9.34 -18.20
CA ASP A 23 -15.26 -10.32 -18.29
C ASP A 23 -13.87 -9.66 -18.37
N LEU A 24 -13.81 -8.33 -18.49
CA LEU A 24 -12.57 -7.56 -18.55
C LEU A 24 -12.15 -7.07 -17.16
N ASP A 25 -10.84 -6.98 -16.94
CA ASP A 25 -10.32 -6.30 -15.74
C ASP A 25 -10.48 -4.78 -15.87
N ILE A 26 -10.37 -4.08 -14.74
CA ILE A 26 -10.59 -2.63 -14.66
C ILE A 26 -9.66 -1.87 -15.62
N GLU A 27 -8.41 -2.31 -15.69
CA GLU A 27 -7.38 -1.73 -16.54
C GLU A 27 -7.71 -1.94 -18.02
N ASP A 28 -8.24 -3.11 -18.39
CA ASP A 28 -8.63 -3.42 -19.77
C ASP A 28 -9.87 -2.61 -20.18
N VAL A 29 -10.87 -2.46 -19.30
CA VAL A 29 -12.02 -1.57 -19.53
C VAL A 29 -11.56 -0.12 -19.70
N PHE A 30 -10.65 0.33 -18.85
CA PHE A 30 -10.08 1.67 -18.93
C PHE A 30 -9.34 1.86 -20.26
N ASN A 31 -8.44 0.95 -20.63
CA ASN A 31 -7.69 1.01 -21.87
C ASN A 31 -8.60 0.95 -23.11
N TRP A 32 -9.63 0.10 -23.11
CA TRP A 32 -10.61 0.04 -24.20
C TRP A 32 -11.32 1.38 -24.40
N SER A 33 -11.68 2.07 -23.32
CA SER A 33 -12.30 3.39 -23.40
C SER A 33 -11.39 4.45 -24.03
N LEU A 34 -10.07 4.26 -23.99
CA LEU A 34 -9.08 5.15 -24.58
C LEU A 34 -8.86 4.87 -26.09
N CYS A 35 -9.24 3.69 -26.58
CA CYS A 35 -9.09 3.34 -28.00
C CYS A 35 -9.96 4.20 -28.94
N SER A 36 -11.09 4.73 -28.47
CA SER A 36 -11.97 5.58 -29.27
C SER A 36 -12.84 6.50 -28.43
N LYS A 37 -13.11 7.71 -28.93
CA LYS A 37 -14.10 8.63 -28.34
C LYS A 37 -15.47 8.00 -28.16
N ARG A 38 -15.85 7.03 -29.01
CA ARG A 38 -17.13 6.31 -28.93
C ARG A 38 -17.23 5.38 -27.72
N PHE A 39 -16.12 4.92 -27.16
CA PHE A 39 -16.11 4.03 -25.98
C PHE A 39 -15.90 4.78 -24.66
N GLN A 40 -15.78 6.11 -24.69
CA GLN A 40 -15.57 6.91 -23.48
C GLN A 40 -16.71 6.77 -22.45
N TYR A 41 -17.92 6.37 -22.86
CA TYR A 41 -19.02 6.10 -21.93
C TYR A 41 -18.67 5.00 -20.91
N LEU A 42 -17.82 4.03 -21.28
CA LEU A 42 -17.39 2.92 -20.41
C LEU A 42 -16.74 3.38 -19.10
N ILE A 43 -16.09 4.55 -19.13
CA ILE A 43 -15.42 5.14 -17.95
C ILE A 43 -16.08 6.42 -17.46
N ARG A 44 -17.21 6.84 -18.06
CA ARG A 44 -17.92 8.09 -17.73
C ARG A 44 -19.30 7.85 -17.16
N GLU A 45 -20.00 6.82 -17.59
CA GLU A 45 -21.33 6.50 -17.13
C GLU A 45 -21.29 5.62 -15.87
N ASN A 46 -21.92 6.11 -14.79
CA ASN A 46 -21.93 5.42 -13.50
C ASN A 46 -22.56 4.02 -13.58
N ARG A 47 -23.55 3.79 -14.47
CA ARG A 47 -24.23 2.48 -14.59
C ARG A 47 -23.26 1.37 -15.02
N PHE A 48 -22.43 1.64 -16.02
CA PHE A 48 -21.39 0.71 -16.46
C PHE A 48 -20.32 0.53 -15.39
N CYS A 49 -19.79 1.65 -14.90
CA CYS A 49 -18.70 1.62 -13.93
C CYS A 49 -19.12 0.92 -12.64
N LYS A 50 -20.37 1.07 -12.19
CA LYS A 50 -20.92 0.40 -11.01
C LYS A 50 -20.84 -1.12 -11.14
N ARG A 51 -21.23 -1.68 -12.30
CA ARG A 51 -21.16 -3.13 -12.53
C ARG A 51 -19.72 -3.62 -12.48
N VAL A 52 -18.79 -2.93 -13.14
CA VAL A 52 -17.37 -3.31 -13.17
C VAL A 52 -16.73 -3.21 -11.80
N VAL A 53 -16.90 -2.07 -11.11
CA VAL A 53 -16.27 -1.82 -9.81
C VAL A 53 -16.77 -2.83 -8.78
N LEU A 54 -18.08 -3.05 -8.69
CA LEU A 54 -18.65 -3.98 -7.73
C LEU A 54 -18.43 -5.46 -8.08
N SER A 55 -18.16 -5.79 -9.36
CA SER A 55 -17.85 -7.17 -9.73
C SER A 55 -16.36 -7.51 -9.59
N LYS A 56 -15.46 -6.54 -9.77
CA LYS A 56 -14.01 -6.77 -9.80
C LYS A 56 -13.28 -6.36 -8.53
N VAL A 57 -13.73 -5.30 -7.86
CA VAL A 57 -13.06 -4.73 -6.67
C VAL A 57 -14.07 -4.24 -5.62
N PRO A 58 -15.10 -5.02 -5.25
CA PRO A 58 -16.14 -4.58 -4.33
C PRO A 58 -15.59 -4.11 -2.97
N ALA A 59 -14.45 -4.65 -2.52
CA ALA A 59 -13.85 -4.34 -1.23
C ALA A 59 -12.74 -3.26 -1.30
N SER A 60 -12.60 -2.57 -2.44
CA SER A 60 -11.68 -1.42 -2.54
C SER A 60 -12.27 -0.17 -1.87
N LEU A 61 -11.39 0.69 -1.34
CA LEU A 61 -11.79 1.98 -0.75
C LEU A 61 -12.56 2.85 -1.74
N GLU A 62 -12.13 2.87 -3.01
CA GLU A 62 -12.82 3.60 -4.06
C GLU A 62 -14.23 3.05 -4.35
N ALA A 63 -14.47 1.75 -4.17
CA ALA A 63 -15.80 1.16 -4.30
C ALA A 63 -16.71 1.56 -3.12
N GLU A 64 -16.17 1.57 -1.91
CA GLU A 64 -16.87 2.04 -0.70
C GLU A 64 -17.25 3.52 -0.82
N GLU A 65 -16.29 4.39 -1.15
CA GLU A 65 -16.54 5.82 -1.42
C GLU A 65 -17.60 6.03 -2.53
N ALA A 66 -17.63 5.15 -3.54
CA ALA A 66 -18.60 5.23 -4.64
C ALA A 66 -20.00 4.70 -4.27
N LEU A 67 -20.10 3.77 -3.33
CA LEU A 67 -21.39 3.31 -2.80
C LEU A 67 -22.11 4.45 -2.07
N GLU A 68 -21.37 5.27 -1.34
CA GLU A 68 -21.90 6.44 -0.64
C GLU A 68 -22.20 7.60 -1.60
N SER A 69 -21.24 7.96 -2.46
CA SER A 69 -21.32 9.15 -3.31
C SER A 69 -22.05 8.93 -4.65
N GLY A 70 -22.33 7.67 -5.03
CA GLY A 70 -22.83 7.29 -6.36
C GLY A 70 -21.83 7.50 -7.51
N SER A 71 -20.59 7.90 -7.22
CA SER A 71 -19.60 8.34 -8.21
C SER A 71 -18.73 7.20 -8.77
N PHE A 72 -19.35 6.09 -9.20
CA PHE A 72 -18.65 4.90 -9.71
C PHE A 72 -17.72 5.17 -10.89
N ALA A 73 -18.06 6.11 -11.77
CA ALA A 73 -17.20 6.50 -12.88
C ALA A 73 -15.91 7.18 -12.41
N ARG A 74 -15.97 7.94 -11.31
CA ARG A 74 -14.77 8.50 -10.66
C ARG A 74 -13.94 7.38 -10.05
N ALA A 75 -14.56 6.46 -9.32
CA ALA A 75 -13.88 5.33 -8.68
C ALA A 75 -13.13 4.46 -9.69
N LEU A 76 -13.79 4.00 -10.76
CA LEU A 76 -13.17 3.19 -11.80
C LEU A 76 -11.93 3.90 -12.39
N ARG A 77 -12.07 5.19 -12.74
CA ARG A 77 -10.95 5.97 -13.28
C ARG A 77 -9.82 6.13 -12.26
N ARG A 78 -10.12 6.34 -10.98
CA ARG A 78 -9.11 6.50 -9.91
C ARG A 78 -8.33 5.21 -9.70
N ILE A 79 -9.03 4.07 -9.59
CA ILE A 79 -8.43 2.73 -9.45
C ILE A 79 -7.50 2.44 -10.64
N ALA A 80 -8.03 2.51 -11.87
CA ALA A 80 -7.25 2.20 -13.08
C ALA A 80 -6.01 3.10 -13.20
N LYS A 81 -6.17 4.40 -12.94
CA LYS A 81 -5.09 5.39 -13.00
C LYS A 81 -4.01 5.16 -11.94
N ARG A 82 -4.40 4.82 -10.71
CA ARG A 82 -3.50 4.55 -9.59
C ARG A 82 -2.71 3.28 -9.83
N ARG A 83 -3.39 2.20 -10.21
CA ARG A 83 -2.76 0.91 -10.54
C ARG A 83 -1.80 1.04 -11.72
N ASN A 84 -2.19 1.74 -12.80
CA ASN A 84 -1.28 2.03 -13.92
C ASN A 84 -0.06 2.86 -13.49
N ALA A 85 -0.26 3.88 -12.65
CA ALA A 85 0.83 4.71 -12.12
C ALA A 85 1.83 3.88 -11.30
N LEU A 86 1.35 2.96 -10.45
CA LEU A 86 2.22 2.03 -9.72
C LEU A 86 2.94 1.07 -10.66
N SER A 87 2.24 0.39 -11.55
CA SER A 87 2.83 -0.60 -12.46
C SER A 87 3.91 0.00 -13.36
N GLN A 88 3.75 1.26 -13.79
CA GLN A 88 4.68 1.92 -14.73
C GLN A 88 5.66 2.90 -14.07
N ALA A 89 5.76 2.89 -12.74
CA ALA A 89 6.57 3.84 -11.97
C ALA A 89 6.30 5.31 -12.38
N SER A 90 5.04 5.71 -12.46
CA SER A 90 4.62 7.03 -12.93
C SER A 90 3.81 7.77 -11.86
N PRO A 91 4.45 8.27 -10.79
CA PRO A 91 3.76 9.04 -9.76
C PRO A 91 3.13 10.31 -10.37
N TYR A 92 1.92 10.65 -9.94
CA TYR A 92 1.20 11.84 -10.40
C TYR A 92 1.81 13.12 -9.86
N ALA A 93 2.37 13.08 -8.66
CA ALA A 93 2.93 14.24 -8.00
C ALA A 93 4.14 13.86 -7.14
N VAL A 94 5.12 14.76 -7.08
CA VAL A 94 6.25 14.71 -6.15
C VAL A 94 6.46 16.07 -5.51
N GLY A 95 6.81 16.11 -4.23
CA GLY A 95 7.10 17.38 -3.56
C GLY A 95 7.48 17.25 -2.09
N ILE A 96 8.02 18.33 -1.54
CA ILE A 96 8.32 18.45 -0.11
C ILE A 96 7.04 18.91 0.59
N VAL A 97 6.56 18.12 1.54
CA VAL A 97 5.29 18.37 2.26
C VAL A 97 5.47 18.88 3.68
N ALA A 98 6.66 18.70 4.27
CA ALA A 98 6.98 19.21 5.60
C ALA A 98 8.50 19.23 5.85
N CYS A 99 8.93 19.98 6.86
CA CYS A 99 10.27 19.89 7.44
C CYS A 99 10.14 19.55 8.93
N ALA A 100 10.74 18.44 9.38
CA ALA A 100 10.45 17.88 10.71
C ALA A 100 11.65 17.15 11.33
N ASP A 101 11.71 17.12 12.65
CA ASP A 101 12.71 16.33 13.40
C ASP A 101 12.39 14.83 13.36
N SER A 102 11.11 14.50 13.40
CA SER A 102 10.59 13.14 13.28
C SER A 102 9.20 13.12 12.68
N TYR A 103 8.82 11.99 12.09
CA TYR A 103 7.53 11.81 11.46
C TYR A 103 7.08 10.34 11.52
N GLU A 104 5.78 10.14 11.37
CA GLU A 104 5.12 8.86 11.14
C GLU A 104 4.01 9.06 10.09
N PHE A 105 3.81 8.08 9.21
CA PHE A 105 2.73 8.08 8.21
C PHE A 105 1.75 6.96 8.54
N ILE A 106 0.49 7.31 8.78
CA ILE A 106 -0.51 6.40 9.36
C ILE A 106 -1.85 6.66 8.70
N GLY A 107 -2.37 5.67 7.96
CA GLY A 107 -3.70 5.71 7.36
C GLY A 107 -3.95 6.96 6.50
N GLY A 108 -3.03 7.28 5.59
CA GLY A 108 -3.12 8.48 4.75
C GLY A 108 -2.75 9.80 5.43
N LYS A 109 -2.47 9.81 6.74
CA LYS A 109 -2.11 11.02 7.50
C LYS A 109 -0.63 11.07 7.83
N LEU A 110 -0.01 12.21 7.56
CA LEU A 110 1.36 12.53 7.93
C LEU A 110 1.37 13.23 9.30
N CYS A 111 1.89 12.55 10.31
CA CYS A 111 2.10 13.08 11.64
C CYS A 111 3.58 13.45 11.80
N TYR A 112 3.91 14.72 12.04
CA TYR A 112 5.30 15.16 12.13
C TYR A 112 5.53 16.14 13.27
N ILE A 113 6.74 16.11 13.83
CA ILE A 113 7.12 16.88 15.01
C ILE A 113 8.19 17.91 14.63
N ILE A 114 8.00 19.13 15.12
CA ILE A 114 8.96 20.23 15.02
C ILE A 114 9.40 20.61 16.43
N GLU A 115 10.69 20.44 16.73
CA GLU A 115 11.32 20.68 18.04
C GLU A 115 12.00 22.06 18.16
N ALA A 116 11.46 23.08 17.47
CA ALA A 116 12.02 24.43 17.47
C ALA A 116 11.74 25.20 18.77
N ARG A 117 12.73 25.27 19.68
CA ARG A 117 12.58 26.00 20.95
C ARG A 117 12.18 27.47 20.74
N PRO A 118 11.26 28.02 21.56
CA PRO A 118 10.72 27.45 22.81
C PRO A 118 9.51 26.52 22.63
N HIS A 119 8.98 26.39 21.42
CA HIS A 119 7.76 25.64 21.15
C HIS A 119 8.06 24.22 20.64
N ARG A 120 7.13 23.29 20.83
CA ARG A 120 7.21 21.96 20.23
C ARG A 120 5.84 21.61 19.72
N TRP A 121 5.75 21.39 18.41
CA TRP A 121 4.48 21.16 17.76
C TRP A 121 4.44 19.77 17.16
N LEU A 122 3.32 19.10 17.37
CA LEU A 122 2.89 17.98 16.55
C LEU A 122 1.94 18.55 15.49
N ARG A 123 2.20 18.24 14.23
CA ARG A 123 1.32 18.56 13.11
C ARG A 123 0.79 17.27 12.47
N VAL A 124 -0.50 17.24 12.15
CA VAL A 124 -1.17 16.11 11.49
C VAL A 124 -1.84 16.61 10.21
N LEU A 125 -1.25 16.23 9.08
CA LEU A 125 -1.69 16.59 7.73
C LEU A 125 -2.33 15.36 7.06
N ASP A 126 -3.57 15.47 6.62
CA ASP A 126 -4.20 14.42 5.82
C ASP A 126 -3.73 14.53 4.36
N LEU A 127 -3.00 13.53 3.88
CA LEU A 127 -2.44 13.51 2.53
C LEU A 127 -3.40 12.91 1.49
N HIS A 128 -4.39 12.14 1.95
CA HIS A 128 -5.36 11.48 1.08
C HIS A 128 -6.68 12.25 1.00
N GLY A 129 -6.96 13.07 2.01
CA GLY A 129 -8.10 13.97 2.07
C GLY A 129 -7.86 15.32 1.35
N PRO A 130 -8.94 16.01 0.94
CA PRO A 130 -8.87 17.31 0.28
C PRO A 130 -8.73 18.46 1.31
N THR A 131 -7.65 18.48 2.08
CA THR A 131 -7.43 19.51 3.11
C THR A 131 -6.26 20.44 2.79
N ASP A 132 -6.48 21.74 2.95
CA ASP A 132 -5.45 22.79 3.01
C ASP A 132 -5.08 23.19 4.45
N TRP A 133 -5.64 22.48 5.44
CA TRP A 133 -5.41 22.66 6.87
C TRP A 133 -4.79 21.41 7.49
N GLU A 134 -4.05 21.61 8.57
CA GLU A 134 -3.53 20.55 9.40
C GLU A 134 -3.85 20.81 10.88
N LEU A 135 -4.00 19.74 11.64
CA LEU A 135 -4.15 19.83 13.08
C LEU A 135 -2.79 20.13 13.70
N VAL A 136 -2.70 21.20 14.47
CA VAL A 136 -1.48 21.62 15.19
C VAL A 136 -1.71 21.45 16.68
N VAL A 137 -0.81 20.73 17.33
CA VAL A 137 -0.88 20.38 18.74
C VAL A 137 0.35 20.93 19.46
N ASP A 138 0.13 21.79 20.45
CA ASP A 138 1.19 22.24 21.35
C ASP A 138 1.53 21.09 22.32
N ILE A 139 2.68 20.45 22.09
CA ILE A 139 3.11 19.26 22.83
C ILE A 139 3.27 19.57 24.34
N PRO A 140 3.94 20.67 24.76
CA PRO A 140 3.99 21.06 26.16
C PRO A 140 2.61 21.23 26.82
N MET A 141 1.65 21.86 26.14
CA MET A 141 0.30 22.04 26.65
C MET A 141 -0.47 20.73 26.73
N LEU A 142 -0.37 19.88 25.70
CA LEU A 142 -0.94 18.54 25.69
C LEU A 142 -0.41 17.72 26.88
N ILE A 143 0.89 17.74 27.14
CA ILE A 143 1.48 17.01 28.27
C ILE A 143 1.00 17.57 29.60
N ARG A 144 0.83 18.89 29.74
CA ARG A 144 0.26 19.48 30.96
C ARG A 144 -1.19 19.02 31.18
N ALA A 145 -1.98 18.94 30.12
CA ALA A 145 -3.37 18.51 30.18
C ALA A 145 -3.50 16.98 30.42
N ALA A 146 -2.82 16.17 29.63
CA ALA A 146 -2.92 14.71 29.67
C ALA A 146 -2.13 14.06 30.82
N LEU A 147 -1.03 14.69 31.26
CA LEU A 147 -0.14 14.17 32.30
C LEU A 147 0.21 15.27 33.34
N PRO A 148 -0.73 15.67 34.22
CA PRO A 148 -0.50 16.75 35.19
C PRO A 148 0.73 16.53 36.09
N ARG A 149 1.03 15.27 36.43
CA ARG A 149 2.23 14.91 37.22
C ARG A 149 3.55 15.16 36.47
N ALA A 150 3.52 15.15 35.15
CA ALA A 150 4.68 15.43 34.29
C ALA A 150 4.72 16.88 33.77
N ALA A 151 3.73 17.72 34.12
CA ALA A 151 3.61 19.10 33.65
C ALA A 151 4.86 19.97 33.90
N LYS A 152 5.59 19.70 34.99
CA LYS A 152 6.84 20.41 35.35
C LYS A 152 8.08 19.82 34.67
N CYS A 153 7.96 18.63 34.07
CA CYS A 153 9.08 17.98 33.40
C CYS A 153 9.35 18.64 32.05
N ARG A 154 10.54 19.22 31.91
CA ARG A 154 11.03 19.79 30.64
C ARG A 154 11.92 18.82 29.84
N LYS A 155 12.25 17.67 30.43
CA LYS A 155 13.11 16.65 29.83
C LYS A 155 12.28 15.41 29.49
N TYR A 156 11.69 15.44 28.30
CA TYR A 156 11.01 14.28 27.72
C TYR A 156 11.26 14.23 26.21
N LYS A 157 11.16 13.03 25.65
CA LYS A 157 11.07 12.79 24.21
C LYS A 157 9.61 12.49 23.89
N PHE A 158 9.02 13.26 22.99
CA PHE A 158 7.68 13.00 22.49
C PHE A 158 7.80 12.20 21.19
N ARG A 159 6.95 11.20 20.99
CA ARG A 159 6.89 10.42 19.76
C ARG A 159 5.44 10.10 19.48
N VAL A 160 5.01 10.38 18.25
CA VAL A 160 3.73 9.87 17.76
C VAL A 160 3.90 8.38 17.52
N LEU A 161 3.02 7.56 18.09
CA LEU A 161 2.98 6.13 17.82
C LEU A 161 1.78 5.77 16.94
N TYR A 162 0.70 6.53 17.11
CA TYR A 162 -0.55 6.36 16.38
C TYR A 162 -1.41 7.61 16.52
N GLN A 163 -2.29 7.86 15.55
CA GLN A 163 -3.30 8.92 15.60
C GLN A 163 -4.66 8.33 15.18
N ALA A 164 -5.61 8.31 16.12
CA ALA A 164 -6.99 7.95 15.86
C ALA A 164 -7.91 8.49 16.95
N ALA A 165 -9.17 8.72 16.59
CA ALA A 165 -10.28 8.97 17.52
C ALA A 165 -10.13 10.14 18.52
N GLY A 166 -9.12 11.02 18.38
CA GLY A 166 -8.93 12.17 19.27
C GLY A 166 -8.58 11.81 20.72
N ILE A 167 -8.26 10.55 21.01
CA ILE A 167 -7.97 10.05 22.36
C ILE A 167 -6.46 10.12 22.63
N THR A 168 -6.09 10.57 23.83
CA THR A 168 -4.69 10.51 24.30
C THR A 168 -4.56 9.47 25.40
N PHE A 169 -3.63 8.52 25.22
CA PHE A 169 -3.37 7.48 26.21
C PHE A 169 -1.87 7.31 26.50
N ARG A 170 -1.51 7.11 27.77
CA ARG A 170 -0.13 6.83 28.18
C ARG A 170 0.12 5.33 28.23
N LEU A 171 1.20 4.90 27.57
CA LEU A 171 1.65 3.52 27.60
C LEU A 171 2.66 3.26 28.72
N GLU A 172 2.59 2.07 29.31
CA GLU A 172 3.56 1.57 30.30
C GLU A 172 4.87 1.12 29.63
N SER A 173 4.80 0.65 28.38
CA SER A 173 5.93 0.20 27.58
C SER A 173 5.71 0.56 26.11
N ILE A 174 6.80 0.67 25.37
CA ILE A 174 6.83 0.83 23.91
C ILE A 174 7.68 -0.25 23.24
N ALA A 175 8.02 -1.31 23.99
CA ALA A 175 8.83 -2.42 23.50
C ALA A 175 8.05 -3.18 22.42
N LYS A 176 8.36 -2.90 21.14
CA LYS A 176 7.66 -3.37 19.94
C LYS A 176 6.15 -3.18 20.07
N ILE A 177 5.63 -2.12 19.46
CA ILE A 177 4.24 -1.71 19.59
C ILE A 177 3.50 -1.86 18.27
N PHE A 178 2.23 -2.26 18.34
CA PHE A 178 1.26 -1.99 17.29
C PHE A 178 0.06 -1.25 17.89
N VAL A 179 -0.62 -0.47 17.04
CA VAL A 179 -1.91 0.13 17.34
C VAL A 179 -2.76 0.00 16.08
N ARG A 180 -4.02 -0.42 16.25
CA ARG A 180 -5.02 -0.60 15.17
C ARG A 180 -6.37 -0.15 15.67
N ASN A 181 -7.15 0.50 14.81
CA ASN A 181 -8.52 0.85 15.14
C ASN A 181 -9.42 0.72 13.91
N ASN A 182 -10.71 0.52 14.18
CA ASN A 182 -11.79 0.91 13.28
C ASN A 182 -12.54 2.10 13.90
N ASP A 183 -13.73 2.39 13.41
CA ASP A 183 -14.61 3.45 13.93
C ASP A 183 -15.05 3.21 15.38
N LYS A 184 -15.19 1.94 15.81
CA LYS A 184 -15.76 1.56 17.12
C LYS A 184 -14.73 1.13 18.18
N PHE A 185 -13.63 0.52 17.75
CA PHE A 185 -12.67 -0.13 18.64
C PHE A 185 -11.23 0.28 18.30
N LEU A 186 -10.43 0.45 19.34
CA LEU A 186 -8.99 0.63 19.25
C LEU A 186 -8.30 -0.48 20.04
N TYR A 187 -7.35 -1.15 19.40
CA TYR A 187 -6.47 -2.14 20.00
C TYR A 187 -5.04 -1.69 19.91
N PHE A 188 -4.27 -1.92 20.97
CA PHE A 188 -2.83 -1.83 20.92
C PHE A 188 -2.21 -3.01 21.66
N GLY A 189 -0.97 -3.33 21.31
CA GLY A 189 -0.21 -4.32 22.04
C GLY A 189 1.27 -4.01 22.10
N THR A 190 1.92 -4.56 23.13
CA THR A 190 3.35 -4.41 23.36
C THR A 190 4.00 -5.76 23.63
N HIS A 191 5.18 -5.98 23.07
CA HIS A 191 6.00 -7.16 23.33
C HIS A 191 6.85 -6.98 24.60
N SER A 192 6.17 -6.86 25.73
CA SER A 192 6.77 -6.42 27.00
C SER A 192 6.58 -7.37 28.18
N TRP A 193 5.70 -8.36 28.06
CA TRP A 193 5.42 -9.28 29.17
C TRP A 193 6.43 -10.42 29.17
N MET A 194 6.90 -10.82 30.35
CA MET A 194 7.78 -11.99 30.48
C MET A 194 6.92 -13.23 30.68
N GLY A 195 6.99 -14.17 29.74
CA GLY A 195 6.38 -15.49 29.85
C GLY A 195 7.09 -16.36 30.88
N ALA A 196 6.43 -17.44 31.29
CA ALA A 196 7.01 -18.44 32.21
C ALA A 196 8.22 -19.18 31.60
N ASP A 197 8.29 -19.20 30.27
CA ASP A 197 9.41 -19.70 29.47
C ASP A 197 10.63 -18.75 29.45
N GLY A 198 10.53 -17.59 30.12
CA GLY A 198 11.60 -16.59 30.14
C GLY A 198 11.69 -15.74 28.87
N PHE A 199 10.79 -15.94 27.90
CA PHE A 199 10.73 -15.14 26.68
C PHE A 199 9.71 -14.01 26.81
N ARG A 200 9.94 -12.90 26.11
CA ARG A 200 8.94 -11.84 26.03
C ARG A 200 7.75 -12.30 25.18
N LYS A 201 6.55 -11.82 25.54
CA LYS A 201 5.27 -12.14 24.91
C LYS A 201 4.50 -10.87 24.62
N TRP A 202 3.61 -10.96 23.63
CA TRP A 202 2.67 -9.90 23.29
C TRP A 202 1.57 -9.78 24.34
N VAL A 203 1.29 -8.54 24.76
CA VAL A 203 0.13 -8.20 25.57
C VAL A 203 -0.70 -7.19 24.83
N ILE A 204 -1.99 -7.50 24.66
CA ILE A 204 -2.94 -6.71 23.89
C ILE A 204 -3.98 -6.10 24.84
N LYS A 205 -4.38 -4.86 24.57
CA LYS A 205 -5.48 -4.16 25.23
C LYS A 205 -6.42 -3.59 24.19
N GLY A 206 -7.72 -3.66 24.47
CA GLY A 206 -8.77 -3.08 23.64
C GLY A 206 -9.52 -1.96 24.35
N PHE A 207 -9.95 -0.97 23.58
CA PHE A 207 -10.69 0.21 24.00
C PHE A 207 -11.91 0.38 23.09
N ASP A 208 -13.07 0.57 23.70
CA ASP A 208 -14.33 0.88 23.01
C ASP A 208 -14.41 2.41 22.84
N ILE A 209 -14.29 2.86 21.60
CA ILE A 209 -14.24 4.28 21.22
C ILE A 209 -15.59 4.95 21.47
N ASP A 210 -16.69 4.28 21.09
CA ASP A 210 -18.04 4.83 21.24
C ASP A 210 -18.40 5.06 22.71
N LYS A 211 -18.04 4.09 23.57
CA LYS A 211 -18.31 4.15 25.01
C LYS A 211 -17.23 4.89 25.79
N LEU A 212 -16.09 5.19 25.17
CA LEU A 212 -14.90 5.76 25.82
C LEU A 212 -14.43 4.97 27.06
N ILE A 213 -14.51 3.63 27.00
CA ILE A 213 -14.10 2.74 28.09
C ILE A 213 -13.12 1.67 27.63
N TRP A 214 -12.24 1.26 28.56
CA TRP A 214 -11.42 0.05 28.37
C TRP A 214 -12.32 -1.19 28.39
N LEU A 215 -12.04 -2.15 27.51
CA LEU A 215 -12.75 -3.42 27.52
C LEU A 215 -12.48 -4.16 28.85
N PRO A 216 -13.49 -4.86 29.40
CA PRO A 216 -13.45 -5.41 30.76
C PRO A 216 -12.38 -6.49 30.97
N GLN A 217 -11.92 -7.14 29.90
CA GLN A 217 -10.70 -7.95 29.95
C GLN A 217 -9.48 -7.04 29.76
N PRO A 218 -8.73 -6.74 30.83
CA PRO A 218 -7.78 -5.65 30.79
C PRO A 218 -6.55 -5.94 29.93
N ARG A 219 -6.23 -7.21 29.67
CA ARG A 219 -5.04 -7.69 28.94
C ARG A 219 -5.26 -9.07 28.34
N ILE A 220 -4.98 -9.24 27.06
CA ILE A 220 -4.86 -10.54 26.38
C ILE A 220 -3.37 -10.88 26.26
N PHE A 221 -2.96 -12.04 26.75
CA PHE A 221 -1.58 -12.50 26.67
C PHE A 221 -1.47 -13.55 25.56
N LEU A 222 -0.65 -13.27 24.53
CA LEU A 222 -0.41 -14.22 23.45
C LEU A 222 0.81 -15.08 23.81
N THR A 223 0.56 -16.18 24.53
CA THR A 223 1.62 -17.11 24.95
C THR A 223 2.21 -17.89 23.78
N ASP A 224 1.38 -18.17 22.78
CA ASP A 224 1.66 -19.11 21.68
C ASP A 224 2.15 -18.41 20.41
N MET A 225 2.28 -17.08 20.44
CA MET A 225 2.74 -16.29 19.30
C MET A 225 4.25 -16.03 19.39
N ALA A 226 5.00 -16.51 18.41
CA ALA A 226 6.40 -16.15 18.18
C ALA A 226 6.51 -14.88 17.31
N GLY A 227 7.71 -14.30 17.23
CA GLY A 227 7.96 -13.09 16.45
C GLY A 227 7.64 -11.80 17.19
N CYS A 228 8.47 -10.78 16.98
CA CYS A 228 8.36 -9.50 17.68
C CYS A 228 8.51 -8.27 16.78
N ASP A 229 8.91 -8.45 15.52
CA ASP A 229 9.09 -7.38 14.55
C ASP A 229 7.83 -7.24 13.71
N VAL A 230 7.00 -6.25 14.06
CA VAL A 230 5.76 -5.93 13.35
C VAL A 230 6.08 -5.56 11.91
N GLY A 231 5.40 -6.20 10.96
CA GLY A 231 5.63 -6.05 9.51
C GLY A 231 6.69 -6.99 8.95
N SER A 232 7.33 -7.85 9.75
CA SER A 232 8.35 -8.80 9.29
C SER A 232 8.16 -10.20 9.87
N THR A 233 8.04 -10.31 11.20
CA THR A 233 7.85 -11.59 11.89
C THR A 233 6.50 -11.70 12.59
N ALA A 234 5.85 -10.56 12.82
CA ALA A 234 4.49 -10.48 13.36
C ALA A 234 3.67 -9.45 12.56
N CYS A 235 2.36 -9.64 12.48
CA CYS A 235 1.42 -8.67 11.91
C CYS A 235 0.13 -8.70 12.72
N PHE A 236 -0.49 -7.52 12.93
CA PHE A 236 -1.73 -7.36 13.67
C PHE A 236 -2.61 -6.38 12.93
N GLU A 237 -3.87 -6.76 12.69
CA GLU A 237 -4.81 -5.93 11.93
C GLU A 237 -6.23 -6.07 12.48
N ILE A 238 -7.08 -5.08 12.18
CA ILE A 238 -8.52 -5.15 12.44
C ILE A 238 -9.21 -5.14 11.09
N PHE A 239 -10.02 -6.17 10.83
CA PHE A 239 -10.85 -6.25 9.64
C PHE A 239 -12.28 -6.59 10.04
N GLY A 240 -13.22 -5.72 9.66
CA GLY A 240 -14.61 -5.82 10.08
C GLY A 240 -14.73 -5.85 11.61
N GLU A 241 -15.36 -6.90 12.13
CA GLU A 241 -15.68 -7.08 13.56
C GLU A 241 -14.67 -7.97 14.30
N TYR A 242 -13.52 -8.27 13.67
CA TYR A 242 -12.51 -9.17 14.22
C TYR A 242 -11.12 -8.51 14.30
N PHE A 243 -10.41 -8.84 15.37
CA PHE A 243 -8.97 -8.62 15.48
C PHE A 243 -8.23 -9.82 14.91
N TYR A 244 -7.16 -9.59 14.16
CA TYR A 244 -6.30 -10.60 13.58
C TYR A 244 -4.86 -10.45 14.08
N GLY A 245 -4.21 -11.58 14.34
CA GLY A 245 -2.78 -11.65 14.53
C GLY A 245 -2.15 -12.75 13.68
N LEU A 246 -0.94 -12.50 13.23
CA LEU A 246 -0.19 -13.36 12.32
C LEU A 246 1.28 -13.40 12.72
N SER A 247 1.88 -14.58 12.67
CA SER A 247 3.32 -14.81 12.77
C SER A 247 3.79 -15.81 11.73
N ASN A 248 5.00 -15.61 11.20
CA ASN A 248 5.68 -16.56 10.31
C ASN A 248 6.79 -17.36 11.02
N GLN A 249 6.89 -17.21 12.35
CA GLN A 249 7.81 -17.94 13.22
C GLN A 249 7.03 -18.91 14.12
N SER A 250 7.72 -19.95 14.57
CA SER A 250 7.18 -20.91 15.54
C SER A 250 7.95 -20.86 16.85
N LEU A 251 7.30 -21.16 17.98
CA LEU A 251 7.96 -21.18 19.30
C LEU A 251 8.87 -22.40 19.48
N PHE A 252 8.58 -23.52 18.81
CA PHE A 252 9.27 -24.80 18.95
C PHE A 252 9.49 -25.47 17.59
N GLU A 253 10.30 -24.83 16.75
CA GLU A 253 10.60 -25.26 15.39
C GLU A 253 11.35 -26.62 15.35
N ALA A 254 12.07 -26.96 16.43
CA ALA A 254 12.86 -28.18 16.57
C ALA A 254 12.04 -29.47 16.75
N ASP A 255 10.75 -29.37 17.08
CA ASP A 255 9.90 -30.52 17.37
C ASP A 255 9.01 -30.92 16.17
N ASP A 256 9.07 -30.21 15.04
CA ASP A 256 8.36 -30.63 13.81
C ASP A 256 9.20 -31.68 13.06
N PRO A 257 8.81 -32.97 13.08
CA PRO A 257 9.53 -34.03 12.39
C PRO A 257 9.57 -33.82 10.86
N GLU A 258 8.67 -33.01 10.30
CA GLU A 258 8.56 -32.73 8.86
C GLU A 258 9.34 -31.49 8.42
N TRP A 259 10.05 -30.80 9.35
CA TRP A 259 10.80 -29.57 9.06
C TRP A 259 9.97 -28.56 8.24
N THR A 260 8.69 -28.43 8.59
CA THR A 260 7.72 -27.63 7.84
C THR A 260 7.34 -26.38 8.63
N SER A 261 7.69 -25.22 8.06
CA SER A 261 7.30 -23.94 8.65
C SER A 261 5.84 -23.65 8.32
N ARG A 262 5.10 -23.16 9.31
CA ARG A 262 3.67 -22.80 9.21
C ARG A 262 3.46 -21.39 9.74
N TYR A 263 2.43 -20.73 9.23
CA TYR A 263 1.95 -19.49 9.81
C TYR A 263 1.18 -19.78 11.09
N TYR A 264 1.36 -18.94 12.11
CA TYR A 264 0.43 -18.86 13.23
C TYR A 264 -0.49 -17.67 12.98
N CYS A 265 -1.70 -17.93 12.48
CA CYS A 265 -2.71 -16.91 12.24
C CYS A 265 -3.93 -17.16 13.13
N PHE A 266 -4.37 -16.14 13.86
CA PHE A 266 -5.52 -16.22 14.75
C PHE A 266 -6.42 -14.99 14.61
N ARG A 267 -7.67 -15.13 15.08
CA ARG A 267 -8.59 -14.01 15.22
C ARG A 267 -9.47 -14.14 16.46
N PHE A 268 -9.99 -13.02 16.96
CA PHE A 268 -11.05 -12.99 17.97
C PHE A 268 -12.01 -11.81 17.74
N PRO A 269 -13.28 -11.89 18.19
CA PRO A 269 -14.24 -10.80 18.06
C PRO A 269 -13.83 -9.55 18.84
N LEU A 270 -13.97 -8.36 18.26
CA LEU A 270 -13.57 -7.09 18.89
C LEU A 270 -14.41 -6.75 20.13
N ASN A 271 -15.69 -7.10 20.14
CA ASN A 271 -16.58 -6.83 21.27
C ASN A 271 -16.37 -7.81 22.45
N GLU A 272 -15.77 -8.98 22.20
CA GLU A 272 -15.55 -10.04 23.18
C GLU A 272 -14.14 -10.63 23.05
N PRO A 273 -13.09 -9.90 23.46
CA PRO A 273 -11.70 -10.27 23.20
C PRO A 273 -11.17 -11.36 24.14
N LYS A 274 -11.82 -12.53 24.16
CA LYS A 274 -11.52 -13.63 25.06
C LYS A 274 -10.71 -14.74 24.38
N LEU A 275 -9.76 -15.34 25.10
CA LEU A 275 -8.93 -16.44 24.58
C LEU A 275 -9.76 -17.69 24.21
N ASP A 276 -10.88 -17.96 24.88
CA ASP A 276 -11.80 -19.06 24.55
C ASP A 276 -12.59 -18.82 23.25
N LYS A 277 -12.64 -17.57 22.78
CA LYS A 277 -13.24 -17.17 21.50
C LYS A 277 -12.20 -16.95 20.41
N MET A 278 -10.93 -17.21 20.70
CA MET A 278 -9.85 -17.11 19.72
C MET A 278 -9.90 -18.30 18.78
N GLU A 279 -10.03 -18.02 17.49
CA GLU A 279 -9.93 -19.00 16.42
C GLU A 279 -8.50 -18.98 15.86
N VAL A 280 -7.93 -20.15 15.59
CA VAL A 280 -6.59 -20.29 14.99
C VAL A 280 -6.73 -21.05 13.68
N MET A 281 -6.01 -20.61 12.64
CA MET A 281 -6.01 -21.25 11.32
C MET A 281 -5.51 -22.71 11.42
N GLU A 282 -6.19 -23.63 10.75
CA GLU A 282 -5.84 -25.05 10.80
C GLU A 282 -4.47 -25.32 10.16
N GLU A 283 -3.76 -26.34 10.68
CA GLU A 283 -2.41 -26.74 10.25
C GLU A 283 -2.28 -26.95 8.72
N LYS A 284 -3.33 -27.50 8.09
CA LYS A 284 -3.35 -27.78 6.64
C LYS A 284 -3.49 -26.51 5.79
N ASP A 285 -4.14 -25.48 6.33
CA ASP A 285 -4.41 -24.21 5.68
C ASP A 285 -3.29 -23.20 6.02
N SER A 286 -2.50 -23.47 7.06
CA SER A 286 -1.40 -22.61 7.53
C SER A 286 -0.01 -22.97 7.00
N TRP A 287 0.08 -23.85 6.01
CA TRP A 287 1.36 -24.22 5.41
C TRP A 287 2.08 -22.99 4.83
N ARG A 288 3.30 -22.73 5.32
CA ARG A 288 4.12 -21.61 4.85
C ARG A 288 5.18 -22.08 3.88
N ARG A 289 6.06 -23.00 4.29
CA ARG A 289 7.19 -23.48 3.48
C ARG A 289 7.83 -24.75 4.06
N LYS A 290 8.66 -25.44 3.28
CA LYS A 290 9.56 -26.49 3.78
C LYS A 290 10.98 -25.96 3.89
N HIS A 291 11.70 -26.35 4.95
CA HIS A 291 13.11 -25.96 5.10
C HIS A 291 13.98 -26.53 3.97
N SER A 292 13.60 -27.68 3.41
CA SER A 292 14.27 -28.29 2.25
C SER A 292 14.19 -27.47 0.96
N GLU A 293 13.28 -26.47 0.87
CA GLU A 293 13.23 -25.57 -0.28
C GLU A 293 14.49 -24.69 -0.38
N GLY A 294 15.21 -24.49 0.73
CA GLY A 294 16.50 -23.78 0.76
C GLY A 294 16.56 -22.62 1.77
N PRO A 295 17.69 -21.93 1.89
CA PRO A 295 17.85 -20.84 2.85
C PRO A 295 17.09 -19.57 2.44
N ILE A 296 16.80 -18.71 3.43
CA ILE A 296 16.16 -17.39 3.27
C ILE A 296 17.07 -16.28 3.80
N ASP A 297 16.99 -15.10 3.18
CA ASP A 297 17.54 -13.86 3.70
C ASP A 297 16.43 -13.00 4.30
N ASP A 298 16.26 -13.12 5.61
CA ASP A 298 15.18 -12.46 6.36
C ASP A 298 15.25 -10.92 6.32
N ARG A 299 16.40 -10.33 5.92
CA ARG A 299 16.55 -8.87 5.82
C ARG A 299 15.69 -8.25 4.72
N TRP A 300 15.26 -9.06 3.75
CA TRP A 300 14.37 -8.69 2.66
C TRP A 300 12.91 -9.07 2.94
N GLY A 301 12.65 -9.76 4.05
CA GLY A 301 11.33 -10.27 4.38
C GLY A 301 10.42 -9.21 4.99
N PHE A 302 9.18 -9.19 4.51
CA PHE A 302 8.08 -8.51 5.17
C PHE A 302 6.85 -9.41 5.21
N LEU A 303 5.97 -9.12 6.16
CA LEU A 303 4.77 -9.88 6.45
C LEU A 303 3.60 -8.94 6.72
N SER A 304 2.52 -9.06 5.95
CA SER A 304 1.28 -8.28 6.13
C SER A 304 0.04 -9.16 6.03
N LEU A 305 -1.06 -8.65 6.60
CA LEU A 305 -2.41 -9.12 6.34
C LEU A 305 -3.13 -8.05 5.52
N GLU A 306 -3.84 -8.45 4.48
CA GLU A 306 -4.50 -7.53 3.56
C GLU A 306 -5.90 -8.06 3.19
N ILE A 307 -6.81 -7.13 2.89
CA ILE A 307 -8.09 -7.47 2.26
C ILE A 307 -7.83 -7.70 0.77
N ASP A 308 -8.32 -8.80 0.24
CA ASP A 308 -8.43 -9.01 -1.20
C ASP A 308 -9.57 -8.14 -1.75
N GLU A 309 -9.22 -7.10 -2.50
CA GLU A 309 -10.20 -6.17 -3.08
C GLU A 309 -11.29 -6.88 -3.92
N SER A 310 -10.97 -8.03 -4.52
CA SER A 310 -11.86 -8.75 -5.44
C SER A 310 -13.00 -9.50 -4.75
N ASN A 311 -12.78 -10.00 -3.53
CA ASN A 311 -13.73 -10.85 -2.84
C ASN A 311 -13.96 -10.47 -1.37
N GLY A 312 -13.19 -9.52 -0.82
CA GLY A 312 -13.26 -9.07 0.58
C GLY A 312 -12.67 -10.06 1.59
N GLY A 313 -12.13 -11.18 1.14
CA GLY A 313 -11.40 -12.14 1.96
C GLY A 313 -10.07 -11.59 2.45
N ILE A 314 -9.51 -12.20 3.48
CA ILE A 314 -8.24 -11.77 4.06
C ILE A 314 -7.14 -12.70 3.55
N VAL A 315 -6.00 -12.12 3.22
CA VAL A 315 -4.83 -12.86 2.78
C VAL A 315 -3.59 -12.47 3.58
N ILE A 316 -2.68 -13.42 3.74
CA ILE A 316 -1.31 -13.22 4.17
C ILE A 316 -0.49 -12.87 2.94
N LEU A 317 0.29 -11.79 3.03
CA LEU A 317 1.32 -11.47 2.06
C LEU A 317 2.69 -11.59 2.74
N GLU A 318 3.55 -12.42 2.17
CA GLU A 318 4.93 -12.59 2.63
C GLU A 318 5.91 -12.39 1.47
N CYS A 319 6.89 -11.52 1.66
CA CYS A 319 8.06 -11.43 0.77
C CYS A 319 9.19 -12.28 1.34
N ARG A 320 9.85 -13.06 0.48
CA ARG A 320 11.05 -13.83 0.82
C ARG A 320 12.13 -13.62 -0.22
N LYS A 321 13.37 -13.50 0.21
CA LYS A 321 14.53 -13.68 -0.66
C LYS A 321 15.14 -15.03 -0.35
N GLU A 322 15.21 -15.91 -1.33
CA GLU A 322 15.49 -17.33 -1.11
C GLU A 322 16.34 -17.95 -2.23
N TRP A 323 17.04 -19.04 -1.88
CA TRP A 323 17.83 -19.86 -2.80
C TRP A 323 17.14 -21.20 -2.94
N LEU A 324 16.28 -21.30 -3.95
CA LEU A 324 15.44 -22.48 -4.17
C LEU A 324 16.25 -23.65 -4.76
N GLU A 325 15.93 -24.87 -4.34
CA GLU A 325 16.40 -26.11 -4.97
C GLU A 325 17.94 -26.23 -5.07
N GLY A 326 18.65 -25.63 -4.11
CA GLY A 326 20.12 -25.62 -4.10
C GLY A 326 20.76 -24.77 -5.22
N GLN A 327 19.98 -23.92 -5.90
CA GLN A 327 20.52 -22.97 -6.86
C GLN A 327 21.41 -21.93 -6.17
N SER A 328 22.51 -21.54 -6.82
CA SER A 328 23.39 -20.48 -6.33
C SER A 328 22.78 -19.07 -6.49
N THR A 329 21.71 -18.94 -7.26
CA THR A 329 21.03 -17.66 -7.52
C THR A 329 19.90 -17.44 -6.53
N SER A 330 19.89 -16.25 -5.94
CA SER A 330 18.78 -15.83 -5.07
C SER A 330 17.61 -15.30 -5.91
N ARG A 331 16.39 -15.51 -5.41
CA ARG A 331 15.17 -14.95 -5.98
C ARG A 331 14.35 -14.27 -4.89
N ARG A 332 13.81 -13.08 -5.19
CA ARG A 332 12.81 -12.41 -4.35
C ARG A 332 11.43 -12.83 -4.82
N ILE A 333 10.62 -13.41 -3.94
CA ILE A 333 9.30 -13.95 -4.26
C ILE A 333 8.27 -13.42 -3.27
N TYR A 334 7.11 -13.02 -3.80
CA TYR A 334 5.95 -12.59 -3.04
C TYR A 334 4.90 -13.70 -3.04
N TYR A 335 4.59 -14.19 -1.84
CA TYR A 335 3.62 -15.25 -1.61
C TYR A 335 2.34 -14.68 -1.04
N THR A 336 1.22 -15.08 -1.63
CA THR A 336 -0.11 -14.85 -1.09
C THR A 336 -0.64 -16.16 -0.49
N THR A 337 -1.27 -16.10 0.68
CA THR A 337 -1.93 -17.26 1.29
C THR A 337 -3.27 -16.82 1.84
N GLU A 338 -4.35 -17.51 1.49
CA GLU A 338 -5.68 -17.18 2.01
C GLU A 338 -5.77 -17.43 3.52
N VAL A 339 -6.42 -16.54 4.23
CA VAL A 339 -6.73 -16.71 5.65
C VAL A 339 -8.09 -17.38 5.78
N VAL A 340 -8.11 -18.60 6.30
CA VAL A 340 -9.33 -19.41 6.42
C VAL A 340 -9.55 -19.84 7.87
N PHE A 341 -10.75 -19.56 8.38
CA PHE A 341 -11.22 -20.03 9.67
C PHE A 341 -12.47 -20.89 9.47
N ARG A 342 -12.32 -22.21 9.63
CA ARG A 342 -13.43 -23.16 9.44
C ARG A 342 -14.19 -23.31 10.76
N GLN A 343 -15.51 -23.09 10.75
CA GLN A 343 -16.35 -23.47 11.89
C GLN A 343 -16.33 -25.00 12.01
N THR A 344 -15.72 -25.51 13.07
CA THR A 344 -15.66 -26.96 13.29
C THR A 344 -17.00 -27.42 13.86
N SER A 345 -17.65 -28.38 13.19
CA SER A 345 -18.85 -29.00 13.77
C SER A 345 -18.48 -29.86 15.00
N ILE A 346 -19.39 -29.99 15.97
CA ILE A 346 -19.18 -30.79 17.20
C ILE A 346 -18.89 -32.28 16.87
N GLN A 347 -19.38 -32.79 15.74
CA GLN A 347 -19.10 -34.15 15.29
C GLN A 347 -17.66 -34.32 14.77
N GLU A 348 -17.12 -33.35 14.03
CA GLU A 348 -15.75 -33.39 13.52
C GLU A 348 -14.71 -33.26 14.64
N SER A 349 -14.98 -32.48 15.69
CA SER A 349 -14.09 -32.36 16.84
C SER A 349 -13.98 -33.68 17.63
N GLN A 350 -15.09 -34.42 17.80
CA GLN A 350 -15.10 -35.74 18.45
C GLN A 350 -14.38 -36.81 17.61
N GLN A 351 -14.50 -36.77 16.28
CA GLN A 351 -13.77 -37.66 15.37
C GLN A 351 -12.26 -37.34 15.35
N ARG A 352 -11.88 -36.07 15.43
CA ARG A 352 -10.47 -35.62 15.53
C ARG A 352 -9.79 -36.07 16.81
N ILE A 353 -10.46 -35.98 17.97
CA ILE A 353 -9.91 -36.48 19.23
C ILE A 353 -9.63 -37.98 19.13
N ARG A 354 -10.54 -38.76 18.54
CA ARG A 354 -10.34 -40.20 18.31
C ARG A 354 -9.17 -40.49 17.38
N ALA A 355 -9.02 -39.73 16.28
CA ALA A 355 -7.92 -39.90 15.33
C ALA A 355 -6.55 -39.46 15.90
N ALA A 356 -6.49 -38.40 16.70
CA ALA A 356 -5.28 -37.92 17.36
C ALA A 356 -4.79 -38.89 18.45
N THR A 357 -5.72 -39.56 19.14
CA THR A 357 -5.39 -40.58 20.14
C THR A 357 -4.84 -41.86 19.48
N ALA A 358 -5.30 -42.20 18.28
CA ALA A 358 -4.83 -43.35 17.51
C ALA A 358 -3.45 -43.14 16.85
N ARG A 359 -3.02 -41.88 16.61
CA ARG A 359 -1.72 -41.57 15.99
C ARG A 359 -0.51 -41.62 16.94
N ARG A 360 -0.70 -41.93 18.23
CA ARG A 360 0.40 -42.02 19.22
C ARG A 360 1.14 -43.36 19.26
N LEU A 361 0.88 -44.28 18.33
CA LEU A 361 1.61 -45.55 18.26
C LEU A 361 1.90 -45.93 16.80
N GLY A 362 3.10 -45.62 16.34
CA GLY A 362 3.61 -46.08 15.04
C GLY A 362 4.70 -45.18 14.51
N ASP A 363 5.92 -45.71 14.46
CA ASP A 363 7.03 -45.18 13.66
C ASP A 363 6.53 -44.95 12.22
N ARG A 364 6.45 -43.68 11.80
CA ARG A 364 6.25 -43.36 10.39
C ARG A 364 7.63 -43.26 9.75
N PRO A 365 7.90 -43.98 8.64
CA PRO A 365 9.12 -43.77 7.88
C PRO A 365 9.18 -42.31 7.40
N GLN A 366 10.39 -41.73 7.38
CA GLN A 366 10.72 -40.40 6.85
C GLN A 366 10.50 -40.32 5.33
N ASN A 367 9.28 -40.55 4.87
CA ASN A 367 8.92 -40.21 3.50
C ASN A 367 8.76 -38.68 3.46
N HIS A 368 9.68 -38.01 2.76
CA HIS A 368 9.59 -36.60 2.43
C HIS A 368 8.22 -36.35 1.78
N ALA A 369 7.24 -35.85 2.55
CA ALA A 369 5.98 -35.43 1.97
C ALA A 369 6.29 -34.46 0.80
N PRO A 370 5.54 -34.50 -0.30
CA PRO A 370 5.78 -33.59 -1.42
C PRO A 370 5.57 -32.13 -0.98
N ILE A 371 6.23 -31.19 -1.65
CA ILE A 371 5.98 -29.75 -1.45
C ILE A 371 4.58 -29.45 -1.99
N PRO A 372 3.67 -28.88 -1.19
CA PRO A 372 2.35 -28.47 -1.67
C PRO A 372 2.43 -27.57 -2.90
N PHE A 373 1.58 -27.85 -3.89
CA PHE A 373 1.46 -27.01 -5.08
C PHE A 373 1.00 -25.60 -4.70
N ARG A 374 1.73 -24.59 -5.17
CA ARG A 374 1.31 -23.19 -5.06
C ARG A 374 0.71 -22.75 -6.37
N ARG A 375 -0.49 -22.18 -6.32
CA ARG A 375 -1.12 -21.63 -7.51
C ARG A 375 -0.29 -20.46 -8.06
N PRO A 376 -0.11 -20.35 -9.39
CA PRO A 376 0.70 -19.28 -9.98
C PRO A 376 0.22 -17.86 -9.62
N ASP A 377 -1.08 -17.66 -9.42
CA ASP A 377 -1.65 -16.38 -8.99
C ASP A 377 -1.27 -15.99 -7.55
N TYR A 378 -0.86 -16.95 -6.72
CA TYR A 378 -0.38 -16.72 -5.35
C TYR A 378 1.13 -16.61 -5.23
N VAL A 379 1.85 -16.66 -6.35
CA VAL A 379 3.31 -16.57 -6.37
C VAL A 379 3.76 -15.57 -7.44
N HIS A 380 4.35 -14.46 -7.00
CA HIS A 380 4.99 -13.52 -7.92
C HIS A 380 6.49 -13.51 -7.68
N VAL A 381 7.25 -13.98 -8.68
CA VAL A 381 8.70 -13.84 -8.70
C VAL A 381 9.00 -12.38 -9.03
N GLY A 382 9.64 -11.64 -8.12
CA GLY A 382 10.01 -10.24 -8.29
C GLY A 382 11.34 -10.09 -9.03
N ASP A 383 12.43 -10.44 -8.34
CA ASP A 383 13.79 -10.34 -8.85
C ASP A 383 14.48 -11.69 -8.85
N ASP A 384 15.31 -11.92 -9.85
CA ASP A 384 16.31 -12.98 -9.83
C ASP A 384 17.72 -12.37 -9.93
N SER A 385 18.73 -13.22 -9.80
CA SER A 385 20.13 -12.79 -9.87
C SER A 385 20.60 -12.42 -11.28
N SER A 386 19.72 -12.47 -12.30
CA SER A 386 20.02 -12.10 -13.69
C SER A 386 19.72 -10.63 -14.00
N VAL A 387 18.96 -9.95 -13.14
CA VAL A 387 18.70 -8.51 -13.26
C VAL A 387 20.00 -7.77 -12.93
N ILE A 388 20.59 -7.12 -13.94
CA ILE A 388 21.94 -6.49 -13.96
C ILE A 388 22.20 -5.49 -12.81
N SER A 389 21.16 -4.96 -12.19
CA SER A 389 21.32 -4.06 -11.04
C SER A 389 21.52 -4.89 -9.77
N LEU A 390 22.74 -4.89 -9.22
CA LEU A 390 23.11 -5.51 -7.94
C LEU A 390 22.34 -4.84 -6.78
N LEU A 391 21.02 -5.08 -6.71
CA LEU A 391 20.16 -4.55 -5.66
C LEU A 391 20.59 -5.15 -4.33
N VAL A 392 21.24 -4.31 -3.53
CA VAL A 392 21.62 -4.62 -2.15
C VAL A 392 20.64 -3.96 -1.20
N ARG A 393 20.38 -4.63 -0.08
CA ARG A 393 19.43 -4.15 0.94
C ARG A 393 19.79 -2.76 1.46
N SER A 394 21.07 -2.43 1.52
CA SER A 394 21.60 -1.13 1.95
C SER A 394 21.30 0.02 0.99
N LYS A 395 21.00 -0.28 -0.29
CA LYS A 395 20.60 0.70 -1.31
C LYS A 395 19.10 0.64 -1.61
N THR A 396 18.32 -0.10 -0.82
CA THR A 396 16.85 -0.18 -0.96
C THR A 396 16.21 0.39 0.30
N TYR A 397 15.61 1.57 0.20
CA TYR A 397 15.07 2.31 1.35
C TYR A 397 13.60 1.99 1.63
N PHE A 398 12.87 1.59 0.59
CA PHE A 398 11.48 1.15 0.68
C PHE A 398 11.30 -0.07 -0.21
N CYS A 399 10.50 -1.04 0.23
CA CYS A 399 10.17 -2.25 -0.51
C CYS A 399 8.77 -2.67 -0.09
N THR A 400 7.84 -2.75 -1.05
CA THR A 400 6.48 -3.23 -0.82
C THR A 400 5.96 -3.99 -2.04
N TYR A 401 4.84 -4.68 -1.90
CA TYR A 401 4.14 -5.34 -3.00
C TYR A 401 2.67 -4.95 -3.00
N ILE A 402 2.23 -4.31 -4.08
CA ILE A 402 0.85 -3.90 -4.26
C ILE A 402 0.10 -5.01 -5.00
N ARG A 403 -0.70 -5.79 -4.26
CA ARG A 403 -1.42 -6.94 -4.84
C ARG A 403 -2.45 -6.53 -5.89
N SER A 404 -3.13 -5.42 -5.69
CA SER A 404 -4.23 -4.97 -6.55
C SER A 404 -3.82 -4.72 -8.00
N CYS A 405 -2.53 -4.45 -8.26
CA CYS A 405 -1.94 -4.37 -9.60
C CYS A 405 -0.73 -5.28 -9.80
N HIS A 406 -0.58 -6.31 -8.96
CA HIS A 406 0.52 -7.27 -8.98
C HIS A 406 1.91 -6.65 -9.19
N THR A 407 2.21 -5.55 -8.50
CA THR A 407 3.39 -4.73 -8.72
C THR A 407 4.24 -4.65 -7.45
N PHE A 408 5.51 -5.01 -7.52
CA PHE A 408 6.46 -4.63 -6.46
C PHE A 408 6.94 -3.20 -6.67
N VAL A 409 7.21 -2.50 -5.57
CA VAL A 409 7.64 -1.11 -5.57
C VAL A 409 8.81 -0.94 -4.62
N ASP A 410 9.93 -0.47 -5.17
CA ASP A 410 11.17 -0.23 -4.45
C ASP A 410 11.58 1.25 -4.58
N LEU A 411 12.01 1.88 -3.47
CA LEU A 411 12.76 3.14 -3.52
C LEU A 411 14.23 2.81 -3.35
N ILE A 412 15.02 3.05 -4.40
CA ILE A 412 16.42 2.61 -4.48
C ILE A 412 17.40 3.78 -4.64
N ASP A 413 18.62 3.58 -4.16
CA ASP A 413 19.79 4.35 -4.55
C ASP A 413 20.46 3.70 -5.76
N ASP A 414 20.29 4.32 -6.93
CA ASP A 414 20.85 3.90 -8.22
C ASP A 414 22.23 4.55 -8.50
N ALA A 415 22.91 5.05 -7.45
CA ALA A 415 24.26 5.57 -7.57
C ALA A 415 25.27 4.42 -7.80
N SER A 416 26.44 4.73 -8.38
CA SER A 416 27.56 3.78 -8.48
C SER A 416 27.93 3.24 -7.09
N MET A 417 28.57 2.08 -7.02
CA MET A 417 29.14 1.58 -5.75
C MET A 417 30.36 2.41 -5.30
N ASP A 418 30.85 3.33 -6.14
CA ASP A 418 31.91 4.27 -5.77
C ASP A 418 31.40 5.27 -4.73
N THR A 419 32.11 5.34 -3.60
CA THR A 419 31.76 6.16 -2.42
C THR A 419 31.77 7.68 -2.68
N SER A 420 32.26 8.11 -3.84
CA SER A 420 32.28 9.50 -4.28
C SER A 420 31.06 9.92 -5.11
N SER A 421 30.24 8.95 -5.57
CA SER A 421 29.08 9.28 -6.39
C SER A 421 27.94 9.83 -5.52
N PRO A 422 27.30 10.94 -5.93
CA PRO A 422 26.16 11.48 -5.19
C PRO A 422 25.02 10.47 -5.21
N GLN A 423 24.27 10.41 -4.11
CA GLN A 423 23.06 9.60 -4.01
C GLN A 423 22.14 9.87 -5.20
N ARG A 424 21.59 8.80 -5.77
CA ARG A 424 20.73 8.85 -6.94
C ARG A 424 19.44 8.09 -6.68
N LEU A 425 18.47 8.77 -6.08
CA LEU A 425 17.19 8.17 -5.82
C LEU A 425 16.36 7.90 -7.06
N ARG A 426 15.85 6.67 -7.15
CA ARG A 426 14.88 6.25 -8.14
C ARG A 426 13.84 5.32 -7.53
N LEU A 427 12.62 5.45 -8.03
CA LEU A 427 11.55 4.48 -7.86
C LEU A 427 11.73 3.37 -8.89
N ARG A 428 11.67 2.12 -8.44
CA ARG A 428 11.70 0.95 -9.30
C ARG A 428 10.44 0.14 -9.07
N THR A 429 9.77 -0.24 -10.15
CA THR A 429 8.58 -1.08 -10.06
C THR A 429 8.70 -2.27 -11.00
N GLY A 430 8.11 -3.39 -10.61
CA GLY A 430 8.02 -4.56 -11.46
C GLY A 430 6.67 -5.21 -11.34
N TYR A 431 5.95 -5.26 -12.45
CA TYR A 431 4.65 -5.87 -12.51
C TYR A 431 4.66 -7.09 -13.42
N ARG A 432 3.84 -8.08 -13.03
CA ARG A 432 3.52 -9.23 -13.88
C ARG A 432 2.18 -9.02 -14.57
N ARG A 433 2.04 -9.59 -15.77
CA ARG A 433 0.76 -9.65 -16.48
C ARG A 433 0.49 -11.08 -16.91
N LEU A 434 -0.78 -11.49 -16.83
CA LEU A 434 -1.20 -12.77 -17.38
C LEU A 434 -0.98 -12.77 -18.90
N LYS A 435 -0.55 -13.90 -19.46
CA LYS A 435 -0.47 -14.11 -20.90
C LYS A 435 -1.89 -14.09 -21.49
N PRO A 436 -2.09 -13.52 -22.68
CA PRO A 436 -3.39 -13.56 -23.35
C PRO A 436 -3.91 -15.01 -23.47
N GLY A 437 -5.18 -15.24 -23.11
CA GLY A 437 -5.81 -16.56 -23.19
C GLY A 437 -5.63 -17.46 -21.97
N GLU A 438 -4.67 -17.18 -21.08
CA GLU A 438 -4.40 -18.03 -19.91
C GLU A 438 -5.38 -17.83 -18.74
N ARG A 439 -6.30 -16.87 -18.84
CA ARG A 439 -7.32 -16.61 -17.80
C ARG A 439 -8.23 -17.82 -17.61
N ILE A 440 -8.70 -18.41 -18.70
CA ILE A 440 -9.56 -19.60 -18.65
C ILE A 440 -8.79 -20.80 -18.08
N THR A 441 -7.50 -20.95 -18.42
CA THR A 441 -6.65 -21.99 -17.84
C THR A 441 -6.53 -21.82 -16.32
N LEU A 442 -6.32 -20.58 -15.86
CA LEU A 442 -6.21 -20.25 -14.44
C LEU A 442 -7.54 -20.46 -13.71
N ASP A 443 -8.66 -20.04 -14.30
CA ASP A 443 -10.00 -20.25 -13.76
C ASP A 443 -10.34 -21.76 -13.67
N ASN A 444 -9.91 -22.56 -14.64
CA ASN A 444 -10.08 -24.01 -14.58
C ASN A 444 -9.25 -24.68 -13.46
N LEU A 445 -8.15 -24.07 -13.00
CA LEU A 445 -7.43 -24.51 -11.80
C LEU A 445 -8.22 -24.20 -10.51
N THR A 446 -9.21 -23.29 -10.55
CA THR A 446 -10.10 -22.99 -9.42
C THR A 446 -11.25 -23.99 -9.30
N SER A 447 -11.60 -24.66 -10.39
CA SER A 447 -12.78 -25.52 -10.51
C SER A 447 -12.40 -27.01 -10.60
N ASP A 448 -11.71 -27.56 -9.60
CA ASP A 448 -12.00 -28.94 -9.16
C ASP A 448 -11.20 -29.36 -7.91
N LYS A 449 -11.80 -30.31 -7.19
CA LYS A 449 -11.32 -31.10 -6.04
C LYS A 449 -9.79 -31.26 -5.92
N PRO A 450 -9.24 -31.41 -4.69
CA PRO A 450 -7.81 -31.62 -4.47
C PRO A 450 -7.35 -32.86 -5.26
N ARG A 451 -6.77 -32.64 -6.44
CA ARG A 451 -6.07 -33.68 -7.17
C ARG A 451 -4.77 -33.91 -6.41
N VAL A 452 -4.64 -35.11 -5.85
CA VAL A 452 -3.33 -35.68 -5.54
C VAL A 452 -2.66 -35.83 -6.91
N LEU A 453 -1.89 -34.82 -7.31
CA LEU A 453 -1.03 -34.90 -8.48
C LEU A 453 0.09 -35.88 -8.13
N SER A 454 0.14 -37.00 -8.85
CA SER A 454 1.16 -38.04 -8.75
C SER A 454 2.56 -37.45 -8.99
N GLU A 455 3.55 -37.97 -8.25
CA GLU A 455 4.96 -37.58 -8.15
C GLU A 455 5.78 -37.64 -9.48
N SER A 456 5.15 -37.68 -10.64
CA SER A 456 5.82 -37.87 -11.94
C SER A 456 5.34 -36.95 -13.06
N SER A 457 4.51 -35.94 -12.78
CA SER A 457 4.33 -34.87 -13.75
C SER A 457 5.46 -33.86 -13.53
N GLU A 458 6.41 -33.83 -14.46
CA GLU A 458 7.14 -32.61 -14.77
C GLU A 458 6.17 -31.42 -14.65
N GLN A 459 6.57 -30.38 -13.90
CA GLN A 459 5.80 -29.15 -13.82
C GLN A 459 5.46 -28.76 -15.25
N PRO A 460 4.17 -28.66 -15.64
CA PRO A 460 3.85 -28.21 -16.98
C PRO A 460 4.57 -26.89 -17.19
N GLY A 461 5.34 -26.76 -18.27
CA GLY A 461 6.09 -25.54 -18.65
C GLY A 461 5.20 -24.31 -18.93
N MET A 462 3.99 -24.27 -18.38
CA MET A 462 3.06 -23.16 -18.42
C MET A 462 3.35 -22.24 -17.24
N HIS A 463 4.22 -21.25 -17.46
CA HIS A 463 4.17 -20.01 -16.70
C HIS A 463 3.03 -19.16 -17.30
N PRO A 464 1.85 -19.05 -16.66
CA PRO A 464 0.71 -18.33 -17.24
C PRO A 464 0.95 -16.82 -17.24
N TYR A 465 1.96 -16.34 -16.50
CA TYR A 465 2.38 -14.96 -16.47
C TYR A 465 3.55 -14.71 -17.44
N GLN A 466 3.57 -13.51 -18.00
CA GLN A 466 4.70 -12.98 -18.74
C GLN A 466 5.85 -12.66 -17.77
N ALA A 467 7.07 -12.59 -18.29
CA ALA A 467 8.20 -12.05 -17.53
C ALA A 467 7.91 -10.63 -17.05
N ASN A 468 8.45 -10.27 -15.89
CA ASN A 468 8.20 -8.97 -15.29
C ASN A 468 8.60 -7.85 -16.22
N THR A 469 7.72 -6.84 -16.32
CA THR A 469 8.10 -5.58 -16.93
C THR A 469 8.56 -4.63 -15.85
N ILE A 470 9.85 -4.29 -15.87
CA ILE A 470 10.47 -3.42 -14.88
C ILE A 470 10.51 -1.98 -15.41
N PHE A 471 10.10 -1.04 -14.56
CA PHE A 471 10.14 0.40 -14.79
C PHE A 471 11.00 1.08 -13.74
N VAL A 472 11.75 2.10 -14.16
CA VAL A 472 12.56 2.93 -13.26
C VAL A 472 12.25 4.40 -13.49
N TRP A 473 11.99 5.14 -12.41
CA TRP A 473 11.62 6.55 -12.44
C TRP A 473 12.42 7.36 -11.42
N PRO A 474 12.84 8.61 -11.73
CA PRO A 474 12.65 9.31 -12.99
C PRO A 474 13.44 8.63 -14.11
N PRO A 475 13.00 8.67 -15.38
CA PRO A 475 13.74 8.12 -16.51
C PRO A 475 15.09 8.82 -16.73
N GLU A 476 15.94 8.25 -17.59
CA GLU A 476 17.14 8.94 -18.04
C GLU A 476 16.80 10.21 -18.83
N GLN A 477 17.75 11.15 -18.89
CA GLN A 477 17.60 12.31 -19.78
C GLN A 477 17.74 11.84 -21.23
N ASP A 478 16.89 12.34 -22.11
CA ASP A 478 16.98 12.02 -23.53
C ASP A 478 18.24 12.67 -24.14
N SER A 479 18.91 11.93 -25.02
CA SER A 479 20.08 12.42 -25.76
C SER A 479 19.75 13.55 -26.75
N SER A 480 18.47 13.73 -27.09
CA SER A 480 17.97 14.80 -27.97
C SER A 480 17.77 16.15 -27.29
N GLY A 481 17.93 16.24 -25.96
CA GLY A 481 17.91 17.51 -25.22
C GLY A 481 17.44 17.33 -23.77
N PRO A 482 18.02 18.08 -22.81
CA PRO A 482 17.67 17.97 -21.39
C PRO A 482 16.23 18.42 -21.15
N ASN A 483 15.45 17.58 -20.46
CA ASN A 483 14.13 17.93 -19.98
C ASN A 483 14.25 18.63 -18.62
N PRO A 484 13.99 19.95 -18.54
CA PRO A 484 14.16 20.71 -17.29
C PRO A 484 13.18 20.27 -16.20
N TYR A 485 12.07 19.63 -16.55
CA TYR A 485 11.16 19.05 -15.57
C TYR A 485 11.78 17.82 -14.89
N LEU A 486 12.48 16.96 -15.66
CA LEU A 486 13.19 15.80 -15.08
C LEU A 486 14.29 16.24 -14.12
N ASP A 487 14.97 17.35 -14.40
CA ASP A 487 15.97 17.91 -13.50
C ASP A 487 15.31 18.37 -12.19
N ARG A 488 14.19 19.10 -12.24
CA ARG A 488 13.44 19.49 -11.04
C ARG A 488 12.98 18.30 -10.21
N VAL A 489 12.44 17.25 -10.86
CA VAL A 489 12.06 16.02 -10.16
C VAL A 489 13.27 15.36 -9.50
N ARG A 490 14.40 15.27 -10.19
CA ARG A 490 15.64 14.69 -9.63
C ARG A 490 16.15 15.50 -8.44
N HIS A 491 16.06 16.83 -8.49
CA HIS A 491 16.39 17.71 -7.36
C HIS A 491 15.44 17.52 -6.18
N LEU A 492 14.13 17.39 -6.43
CA LEU A 492 13.15 17.11 -5.37
C LEU A 492 13.39 15.76 -4.71
N LEU A 493 13.79 14.75 -5.50
CA LEU A 493 14.11 13.44 -4.94
C LEU A 493 15.41 13.47 -4.12
N ASN A 494 16.45 14.12 -4.66
CA ASN A 494 17.78 14.22 -4.06
C ASN A 494 17.98 15.63 -3.50
N VAL A 495 17.22 15.99 -2.46
CA VAL A 495 17.20 17.33 -1.86
C VAL A 495 18.63 17.79 -1.56
N ASP A 496 19.16 18.74 -2.36
CA ASP A 496 20.47 19.41 -2.29
C ASP A 496 21.51 18.85 -1.28
N GLY A 497 22.10 17.69 -1.60
CA GLY A 497 23.20 17.09 -0.82
C GLY A 497 22.79 16.44 0.51
N ARG A 498 21.48 16.38 0.80
CA ARG A 498 20.92 15.66 1.94
C ARG A 498 20.89 14.16 1.64
N GLN A 499 21.37 13.36 2.59
CA GLN A 499 21.22 11.91 2.53
C GLN A 499 19.86 11.50 3.08
N ILE A 500 19.30 10.45 2.50
CA ILE A 500 18.11 9.82 3.07
C ILE A 500 18.38 9.35 4.49
N CYS A 501 17.51 9.78 5.39
CA CYS A 501 17.36 9.15 6.69
C CYS A 501 16.52 7.88 6.48
N MET A 502 16.98 6.73 6.98
CA MET A 502 16.53 5.34 6.71
C MET A 502 15.03 5.00 6.93
N ASN A 503 14.16 5.99 7.05
CA ASN A 503 12.73 5.85 7.28
C ASN A 503 12.01 6.27 6.01
N ALA A 504 11.75 5.35 5.09
CA ALA A 504 10.74 5.49 4.06
C ALA A 504 9.55 4.60 4.41
N THR A 505 8.34 5.08 4.18
CA THR A 505 7.09 4.39 4.49
C THR A 505 6.03 4.78 3.45
N GLY A 506 4.98 4.00 3.32
CA GLY A 506 3.97 4.27 2.31
C GLY A 506 2.89 3.21 2.24
N ASP A 507 1.93 3.47 1.37
CA ASP A 507 0.82 2.60 1.00
C ASP A 507 0.67 2.58 -0.53
N ASP A 508 -0.47 2.11 -1.02
CA ASP A 508 -0.78 1.99 -2.45
C ASP A 508 -1.21 3.32 -3.11
N ARG A 509 -1.21 4.43 -2.35
CA ARG A 509 -1.53 5.79 -2.82
C ARG A 509 -0.34 6.74 -2.66
N SER A 510 0.55 6.52 -1.69
CA SER A 510 1.62 7.46 -1.35
C SER A 510 2.86 6.78 -0.77
N ILE A 511 4.04 7.31 -1.12
CA ILE A 511 5.32 6.98 -0.48
C ILE A 511 5.89 8.25 0.11
N ILE A 512 6.36 8.18 1.35
CA ILE A 512 6.98 9.27 2.08
C ILE A 512 8.34 8.84 2.58
N TYR A 513 9.33 9.70 2.45
CA TYR A 513 10.63 9.51 3.08
C TYR A 513 11.20 10.83 3.60
N ALA A 514 12.20 10.72 4.47
CA ALA A 514 12.88 11.87 5.04
C ALA A 514 14.30 12.02 4.47
N ALA A 515 14.66 13.23 4.05
CA ALA A 515 16.00 13.61 3.62
C ALA A 515 16.64 14.61 4.59
N SER A 516 17.87 14.34 5.06
CA SER A 516 18.59 15.15 6.06
C SER A 516 19.99 15.54 5.58
N GLY A 517 20.39 16.80 5.80
CA GLY A 517 21.75 17.27 5.51
C GLY A 517 22.73 16.91 6.63
N ASP A 518 22.32 17.13 7.88
CA ASP A 518 23.01 16.71 9.10
C ASP A 518 21.98 16.07 10.05
N SER A 519 22.46 15.36 11.08
CA SER A 519 21.71 14.75 12.17
C SER A 519 20.90 15.73 13.02
N LYS A 520 21.26 17.02 13.02
CA LYS A 520 20.64 18.07 13.85
C LYS A 520 19.64 18.94 13.10
N ASP A 521 19.64 18.90 11.77
CA ASP A 521 18.77 19.73 10.96
C ASP A 521 17.39 19.08 10.79
N PRO A 522 16.31 19.89 10.71
CA PRO A 522 15.01 19.39 10.32
C PRO A 522 15.08 18.67 8.96
N LYS A 523 14.48 17.48 8.93
CA LYS A 523 14.46 16.62 7.75
C LYS A 523 13.36 17.09 6.80
N ALA A 524 13.68 17.19 5.51
CA ALA A 524 12.67 17.43 4.49
C ALA A 524 11.89 16.13 4.28
N LEU A 525 10.57 16.19 4.41
CA LEU A 525 9.67 15.07 4.15
C LEU A 525 9.19 15.17 2.71
N VAL A 526 9.60 14.20 1.89
CA VAL A 526 9.29 14.13 0.46
C VAL A 526 8.17 13.14 0.24
N LEU A 527 7.13 13.56 -0.48
CA LEU A 527 5.98 12.75 -0.88
C LEU A 527 6.09 12.39 -2.37
N LEU A 528 5.88 11.12 -2.69
CA LEU A 528 5.49 10.64 -4.01
C LEU A 528 4.02 10.18 -3.93
N SER A 529 3.16 10.72 -4.78
CA SER A 529 1.75 10.29 -4.85
C SER A 529 1.46 9.53 -6.14
N PHE A 530 0.77 8.40 -6.00
CA PHE A 530 0.20 7.59 -7.09
C PHE A 530 -1.31 7.79 -7.22
N ASP A 531 -1.90 8.64 -6.39
CA ASP A 531 -3.32 8.94 -6.45
C ASP A 531 -3.57 10.15 -7.35
N PRO A 532 -4.32 10.01 -8.46
CA PRO A 532 -4.65 11.15 -9.34
C PRO A 532 -5.54 12.20 -8.66
N ALA A 533 -6.11 11.91 -7.49
CA ALA A 533 -6.87 12.86 -6.70
C ALA A 533 -6.00 13.77 -5.82
N THR A 534 -4.71 13.45 -5.60
CA THR A 534 -3.81 14.27 -4.80
C THR A 534 -3.64 15.64 -5.44
N LYS A 535 -3.93 16.70 -4.67
CA LYS A 535 -3.80 18.08 -5.11
C LYS A 535 -3.27 18.95 -3.98
N PHE A 536 -1.95 19.08 -3.90
CA PHE A 536 -1.27 20.06 -3.05
C PHE A 536 -0.67 21.19 -3.91
N GLU A 537 -0.91 22.44 -3.54
CA GLU A 537 -0.31 23.60 -4.21
C GLU A 537 1.22 23.51 -4.10
N GLY A 538 1.93 23.76 -5.20
CA GLY A 538 3.40 23.73 -5.21
C GLY A 538 4.06 22.35 -5.36
N MET A 539 3.29 21.26 -5.52
CA MET A 539 3.87 19.99 -5.98
C MET A 539 4.23 20.05 -7.47
N GLU A 540 5.29 19.34 -7.86
CA GLU A 540 5.56 19.08 -9.27
C GLU A 540 4.66 17.94 -9.74
N TYR A 541 3.79 18.28 -10.70
CA TYR A 541 2.83 17.34 -11.28
C TYR A 541 3.43 16.70 -12.52
N GLY A 542 3.62 15.39 -12.43
CA GLY A 542 4.44 14.62 -13.35
C GLY A 542 3.73 13.47 -14.02
N GLY A 543 2.40 13.40 -13.95
CA GLY A 543 1.60 12.29 -14.49
C GLY A 543 1.75 12.02 -16.00
N ASN A 544 2.62 12.75 -16.70
CA ASN A 544 3.01 12.51 -18.10
C ASN A 544 4.39 11.84 -18.25
N ILE A 545 5.16 11.70 -17.16
CA ILE A 545 6.48 11.05 -17.17
C ILE A 545 6.32 9.63 -16.66
N VAL A 546 6.31 8.71 -17.61
CA VAL A 546 6.33 7.29 -17.35
C VAL A 546 7.75 6.87 -16.99
N GLY A 547 7.90 5.87 -16.10
CA GLY A 547 9.19 5.26 -15.86
C GLY A 547 9.82 4.74 -17.15
N GLN A 548 11.14 4.69 -17.19
CA GLN A 548 11.85 4.05 -18.29
C GLN A 548 11.74 2.53 -18.11
N ARG A 549 11.23 1.85 -19.14
CA ARG A 549 11.23 0.39 -19.19
C ARG A 549 12.68 -0.09 -19.34
N THR A 550 13.14 -0.98 -18.46
CA THR A 550 14.42 -1.64 -18.65
C THR A 550 14.23 -2.81 -19.61
N SER A 551 14.92 -2.81 -20.75
CA SER A 551 14.88 -3.92 -21.70
C SER A 551 15.59 -5.14 -21.13
N HIS A 552 14.85 -6.22 -20.89
CA HIS A 552 15.42 -7.57 -20.83
C HIS A 552 15.58 -8.07 -22.27
N ASN A 553 16.80 -8.25 -22.74
CA ASN A 553 17.10 -9.21 -23.80
C ASN A 553 17.71 -10.45 -23.13
N PRO A 554 16.95 -11.49 -22.82
CA PRO A 554 17.50 -12.83 -22.88
C PRO A 554 17.65 -13.15 -24.36
N THR A 555 18.84 -13.53 -24.78
CA THR A 555 19.15 -14.06 -26.11
C THR A 555 18.29 -15.30 -26.38
N GLU A 556 17.11 -15.11 -26.96
CA GLU A 556 16.44 -16.11 -27.78
C GLU A 556 16.39 -15.53 -29.20
N GLY A 557 17.29 -16.03 -30.04
CA GLY A 557 17.29 -15.72 -31.46
C GLY A 557 16.08 -16.38 -32.12
N ILE A 558 15.03 -15.59 -32.36
CA ILE A 558 14.11 -15.81 -33.46
C ILE A 558 13.89 -14.45 -34.11
N ASP A 559 14.33 -14.34 -35.37
CA ASP A 559 14.00 -13.24 -36.28
C ASP A 559 12.48 -13.10 -36.38
N ASP A 560 11.94 -12.03 -35.81
CA ASP A 560 10.65 -11.49 -36.23
C ASP A 560 10.83 -10.00 -36.55
N GLY A 561 11.12 -9.74 -37.82
CA GLY A 561 11.08 -8.41 -38.39
C GLY A 561 9.64 -7.91 -38.45
N ALA A 562 9.24 -7.08 -37.48
CA ALA A 562 8.04 -6.26 -37.58
C ALA A 562 8.19 -4.94 -36.79
N ASN A 563 8.58 -3.89 -37.52
CA ASN A 563 8.30 -2.47 -37.28
C ASN A 563 8.23 -1.96 -35.83
N SER A 564 9.39 -1.54 -35.32
CA SER A 564 9.50 -0.57 -34.23
C SER A 564 8.99 0.81 -34.66
N ARG A 565 7.66 1.02 -34.64
CA ARG A 565 6.99 2.34 -34.67
C ARG A 565 5.58 2.25 -34.07
N THR A 566 5.48 2.09 -32.75
CA THR A 566 4.28 2.49 -31.99
C THR A 566 4.64 2.83 -30.55
N ALA A 567 5.47 3.87 -30.37
CA ALA A 567 5.41 4.65 -29.15
C ALA A 567 4.10 5.47 -29.22
N LEU A 568 3.02 4.96 -28.60
CA LEU A 568 1.84 5.78 -28.37
C LEU A 568 2.17 6.80 -27.28
N GLN A 569 2.70 7.95 -27.71
CA GLN A 569 2.65 9.19 -26.93
C GLN A 569 1.19 9.56 -26.72
N PHE A 570 0.60 9.10 -25.62
CA PHE A 570 -0.70 9.57 -25.16
C PHE A 570 -0.52 10.84 -24.33
N GLY A 571 -0.56 12.01 -24.98
CA GLY A 571 -0.83 13.27 -24.29
C GLY A 571 -2.35 13.43 -24.07
N PRO A 572 -2.83 13.85 -22.89
CA PRO A 572 -4.22 14.26 -22.73
C PRO A 572 -4.34 15.76 -22.96
N ASN A 573 -4.65 16.16 -24.20
CA ASN A 573 -5.28 17.46 -24.46
C ASN A 573 -6.71 17.22 -24.95
N VAL A 574 -7.69 17.43 -24.08
CA VAL A 574 -9.04 17.83 -24.47
C VAL A 574 -9.28 19.22 -23.89
N PRO A 575 -9.43 20.27 -24.72
CA PRO A 575 -9.95 21.55 -24.27
C PRO A 575 -11.45 21.41 -24.01
N LEU A 576 -11.92 21.96 -22.89
CA LEU A 576 -13.33 22.30 -22.71
C LEU A 576 -13.67 23.50 -23.61
N GLY A 577 -14.72 23.32 -24.41
CA GLY A 577 -15.63 24.31 -25.01
C GLY A 577 -15.12 25.71 -25.38
N ALA A 578 -15.14 26.00 -26.68
CA ALA A 578 -15.44 27.35 -27.16
C ALA A 578 -16.34 27.30 -28.40
N VAL A 579 -17.43 28.05 -28.31
CA VAL A 579 -18.51 28.26 -29.29
C VAL A 579 -17.98 29.05 -30.49
N GLY A 580 -18.57 28.82 -31.66
CA GLY A 580 -18.16 29.40 -32.94
C GLY A 580 -18.10 30.92 -32.95
N GLY A 581 -16.98 31.45 -33.46
CA GLY A 581 -16.80 32.87 -33.73
C GLY A 581 -17.10 33.18 -35.20
N THR A 582 -18.17 33.94 -35.42
CA THR A 582 -18.31 34.79 -36.61
C THR A 582 -17.60 36.12 -36.32
N ARG A 583 -16.81 36.58 -37.30
CA ARG A 583 -15.99 37.81 -37.31
C ARG A 583 -16.75 39.09 -36.91
N CYS A 584 -16.05 40.02 -36.24
CA CYS A 584 -15.87 41.45 -36.57
C CYS A 584 -14.98 42.13 -35.49
N THR A 585 -13.72 42.46 -35.80
CA THR A 585 -13.11 43.82 -35.99
C THR A 585 -12.88 44.69 -34.75
N ASN A 586 -11.59 44.90 -34.46
CA ASN A 586 -10.86 46.09 -33.97
C ASN A 586 -11.38 46.94 -32.78
N ALA A 587 -10.54 47.06 -31.73
CA ALA A 587 -9.73 48.27 -31.39
C ALA A 587 -9.57 48.49 -29.86
N ASP A 588 -8.30 48.62 -29.44
CA ASP A 588 -7.68 49.46 -28.40
C ASP A 588 -8.25 49.55 -26.95
N GLY A 589 -7.34 49.41 -25.96
CA GLY A 589 -7.59 49.53 -24.51
C GLY A 589 -7.67 50.99 -24.00
N PRO A 590 -7.26 51.34 -22.75
CA PRO A 590 -6.99 50.53 -21.55
C PRO A 590 -7.64 51.11 -20.25
N THR A 591 -7.23 50.58 -19.09
CA THR A 591 -7.26 51.14 -17.70
C THR A 591 -8.52 51.06 -16.80
N CYS A 592 -8.36 50.21 -15.74
CA CYS A 592 -8.56 50.44 -14.30
C CYS A 592 -9.93 50.75 -13.65
N SER A 593 -10.14 50.08 -12.50
CA SER A 593 -10.92 50.42 -11.30
C SER A 593 -12.34 49.83 -11.10
N THR A 594 -12.40 48.92 -10.11
CA THR A 594 -13.42 48.75 -9.05
C THR A 594 -14.92 48.89 -9.38
N SER A 595 -15.69 47.81 -9.24
CA SER A 595 -16.51 47.55 -8.02
C SER A 595 -17.57 46.45 -8.22
N TRP A 596 -17.56 45.51 -7.25
CA TRP A 596 -18.69 44.82 -6.61
C TRP A 596 -19.88 44.31 -7.45
N HIS A 597 -20.09 42.99 -7.46
CA HIS A 597 -21.20 42.34 -6.73
C HIS A 597 -21.07 40.80 -6.74
N ALA A 598 -20.69 40.26 -5.59
CA ALA A 598 -21.07 38.91 -5.14
C ALA A 598 -22.58 38.95 -4.77
N ALA A 599 -23.40 37.91 -4.76
CA ALA A 599 -23.25 36.44 -4.75
C ALA A 599 -24.66 35.86 -5.11
N PRO A 600 -25.09 34.63 -4.71
CA PRO A 600 -24.43 33.35 -4.38
C PRO A 600 -25.03 32.19 -5.23
N ALA A 601 -24.54 30.95 -5.30
CA ALA A 601 -24.45 29.86 -4.31
C ALA A 601 -24.18 28.56 -5.15
N SER A 602 -23.58 27.46 -4.71
CA SER A 602 -23.06 27.02 -3.42
C SER A 602 -21.93 26.01 -3.68
N SER A 603 -20.72 26.38 -3.28
CA SER A 603 -19.63 25.45 -2.99
C SER A 603 -19.72 25.09 -1.52
N ALA A 604 -19.92 23.81 -1.20
CA ALA A 604 -19.68 23.32 0.15
C ALA A 604 -18.16 23.14 0.31
N THR A 605 -17.51 24.15 0.88
CA THR A 605 -16.20 24.00 1.51
C THR A 605 -16.37 23.02 2.68
N PRO A 606 -15.51 22.01 2.86
CA PRO A 606 -15.56 21.22 4.08
C PRO A 606 -15.14 22.15 5.24
N SER A 607 -16.08 22.43 6.13
CA SER A 607 -15.81 23.06 7.42
C SER A 607 -14.83 22.20 8.22
N PRO A 608 -13.92 22.80 9.02
CA PRO A 608 -13.06 22.05 9.92
C PRO A 608 -13.92 21.13 10.80
N PRO A 609 -13.46 19.91 11.15
CA PRO A 609 -14.18 19.06 12.07
C PRO A 609 -14.41 19.83 13.38
N PHE A 610 -15.68 19.90 13.78
CA PHE A 610 -16.14 20.68 14.93
C PHE A 610 -15.51 20.12 16.21
N ILE A 611 -14.62 20.89 16.84
CA ILE A 611 -14.25 20.66 18.24
C ILE A 611 -15.38 21.29 19.05
N PRO A 612 -16.04 20.58 19.99
CA PRO A 612 -17.00 21.22 20.88
C PRO A 612 -16.27 22.35 21.61
N ASP A 613 -16.78 23.58 21.49
CA ASP A 613 -16.21 24.77 22.13
C ASP A 613 -16.01 24.48 23.63
N ALA A 614 -14.74 24.45 24.05
CA ALA A 614 -14.41 24.46 25.46
C ALA A 614 -14.74 25.85 26.01
N PRO A 615 -15.32 25.95 27.22
CA PRO A 615 -15.74 27.22 27.80
C PRO A 615 -14.58 28.23 27.81
N GLU A 616 -14.88 29.47 27.41
CA GLU A 616 -13.93 30.59 27.33
C GLU A 616 -13.07 30.68 28.61
N GLY A 617 -11.78 30.41 28.47
CA GLY A 617 -10.81 30.43 29.57
C GLY A 617 -9.77 29.32 29.55
N THR A 618 -9.94 28.27 28.73
CA THR A 618 -8.92 27.23 28.53
C THR A 618 -8.21 27.43 27.20
N ASN A 619 -6.91 27.79 27.24
CA ASN A 619 -6.05 27.75 26.05
C ASN A 619 -6.09 26.32 25.48
N SER A 620 -6.71 26.13 24.31
CA SER A 620 -6.79 24.83 23.64
C SER A 620 -5.38 24.34 23.32
N TRP A 621 -5.08 23.08 23.64
CA TRP A 621 -3.79 22.44 23.31
C TRP A 621 -3.71 22.03 21.83
N ALA A 622 -4.82 22.16 21.09
CA ALA A 622 -4.91 21.87 19.66
C ALA A 622 -5.69 22.97 18.90
N SER A 623 -5.26 23.24 17.68
CA SER A 623 -5.89 24.17 16.74
C SER A 623 -5.75 23.65 15.31
N TYR A 624 -6.52 24.22 14.39
CA TYR A 624 -6.32 24.01 12.95
C TYR A 624 -5.58 25.22 12.38
N GLU A 625 -4.52 24.95 11.62
CA GLU A 625 -3.73 25.96 10.93
C GLU A 625 -3.58 25.60 9.45
N ARG A 626 -3.23 26.59 8.62
CA ARG A 626 -2.94 26.36 7.21
C ARG A 626 -1.76 25.40 7.07
N ALA A 627 -1.89 24.43 6.16
CA ALA A 627 -0.90 23.39 5.98
C ALA A 627 0.48 23.93 5.60
N MET A 628 1.53 23.44 6.28
CA MET A 628 2.90 23.96 6.16
C MET A 628 3.50 23.84 4.75
N HIS A 629 3.11 22.81 3.99
CA HIS A 629 3.63 22.57 2.65
C HIS A 629 3.46 23.80 1.73
N LEU A 630 2.39 24.57 1.93
CA LEU A 630 2.08 25.79 1.17
C LEU A 630 3.10 26.90 1.41
N GLU A 631 3.63 27.00 2.63
CA GLU A 631 4.67 27.99 2.96
C GLU A 631 6.07 27.51 2.60
N ILE A 632 6.35 26.23 2.81
CA ILE A 632 7.67 25.65 2.52
C ILE A 632 7.99 25.82 1.04
N GLN A 633 7.05 25.52 0.14
CA GLN A 633 7.26 25.68 -1.31
C GLN A 633 7.49 27.14 -1.71
N ARG A 634 6.87 28.11 -1.02
CA ARG A 634 7.10 29.54 -1.28
C ARG A 634 8.47 30.03 -0.82
N LYS A 635 9.05 29.37 0.19
CA LYS A 635 10.36 29.71 0.77
C LYS A 635 11.49 28.96 0.09
N LEU A 636 11.26 27.71 -0.31
CA LEU A 636 12.17 26.89 -1.09
C LEU A 636 11.97 27.16 -2.58
N CYS A 637 12.41 28.33 -3.05
CA CYS A 637 12.58 28.54 -4.48
C CYS A 637 13.83 27.77 -4.92
N PHE A 638 13.65 26.65 -5.62
CA PHE A 638 14.72 26.07 -6.43
C PHE A 638 15.04 27.10 -7.51
N SER A 639 16.18 27.79 -7.39
CA SER A 639 16.63 28.76 -8.39
C SER A 639 16.65 28.09 -9.76
N ARG A 640 16.06 28.77 -10.76
CA ARG A 640 15.95 28.30 -12.15
C ARG A 640 17.29 28.09 -12.82
#